data_AF-A0A416V0Q6-F1
#
_entry.id   AF-A0A416V0Q6-F1
#
_cell.length_a   1.000
_cell.length_b   1.000
_cell.length_c   1.000
_cell.angle_alpha   90.00
_cell.angle_beta   90.00
_cell.angle_gamma   90.00
#
_symmetry.space_group_name_H-M   'P 1'
#
loop_
_entity.id
_entity.type
_entity.pdbx_description
1 polymer ?
#
loop_
_entity_poly.entity_id
_entity_poly.type
_entity_poly.pdbx_seq_one_letter_code
_entity_poly.pdbx_strand_id
1 'polypeptide(L)'
;MLKKYINIIILLFIAANALANPDGSYGNLLLLGRTPKTVSSQQGDSIMRMVIENADKYKTAVNRYEAEIYIKGKTEILKRNVLMRFAHHLFPVDRRNKDMIFEMVSQSKFNAPNNYQHNFEALYGNSIPNGAKQQEVLTFLNLNVYSPTIYNEGIIMPVANEAFKFYNFNLESIEIVDNLKIYKIRFMPKLWSQKLICGDLYITDKNWRIDKIDVNGRFSFAEFNLVMTFGRDYRHFILPQKADLFLRYHVLGNAIASSYHTSFKYNAVEWVEEDYESKKYKPLDLTGYYRLSSDTIPIISDSCYWNKKRDIPLTKEEAIKYEKKNIAVLQKSDTGNIQRYLKITEKLTNTINLDYKTTRLKYSGILNPFQLGYSGRNGITYRQQVRFSKTFKRDRQLRFRPEIGFVFKRKELFFKFGGDWEYLPEKRGALSLSLGNTNQGYSSKIMEEINEQLKDSAFNFDNLDLEYFKHYYIELKNQIELFNGFQLTTGISYHRRVPTRKSAIDPGDGVTEIINENYHDFIPTIGFSYTPRQYYWMDGYRKEYLYSYYPTISLEFGQSIPGVWKSSGNYGRIEADIHQSIYLGLSRRFNYHISGGMYTNQKSTYFADYRYFTRHNFPESWGGDDFGGVFHQLRSVWFNASDKYVQGHLMYESPFMLIQLFKPEATKHIISERFYLSQLWMPIKPSYTEIGYGFGNHIFNVAAFVGFDKLKYDGIGFKFAFELFQ
;
A
#
# COMPACT_ATOMS: atom_id res chain seq x y z
N MET A 1 11.47 -32.86 -6.26
CA MET A 1 10.75 -31.59 -6.45
C MET A 1 10.90 -30.66 -5.23
N LEU A 2 10.51 -31.07 -4.02
CA LEU A 2 10.62 -30.26 -2.78
C LEU A 2 12.01 -29.64 -2.53
N LYS A 3 13.10 -30.39 -2.73
CA LYS A 3 14.50 -29.89 -2.63
C LYS A 3 14.82 -28.73 -3.58
N LYS A 4 14.25 -28.71 -4.79
CA LYS A 4 14.47 -27.63 -5.79
C LYS A 4 13.77 -26.34 -5.37
N TYR A 5 12.56 -26.45 -4.78
CA TYR A 5 11.82 -25.30 -4.25
C TYR A 5 12.44 -24.75 -2.96
N ILE A 6 12.96 -25.62 -2.10
CA ILE A 6 13.76 -25.22 -0.93
C ILE A 6 14.99 -24.43 -1.37
N ASN A 7 15.69 -24.86 -2.44
CA ASN A 7 16.84 -24.12 -2.96
C ASN A 7 16.46 -22.74 -3.53
N ILE A 8 15.29 -22.58 -4.16
CA ILE A 8 14.81 -21.27 -4.65
C ILE A 8 14.43 -20.36 -3.47
N ILE A 9 13.77 -20.89 -2.45
CA ILE A 9 13.46 -20.16 -1.21
C ILE A 9 14.75 -19.74 -0.53
N ILE A 10 15.75 -20.63 -0.44
CA ILE A 10 17.09 -20.32 0.08
C ILE A 10 17.78 -19.25 -0.77
N LEU A 11 17.66 -19.29 -2.10
CA LEU A 11 18.27 -18.29 -2.98
C LEU A 11 17.61 -16.91 -2.84
N LEU A 12 16.28 -16.86 -2.67
CA LEU A 12 15.54 -15.64 -2.32
C LEU A 12 15.91 -15.14 -0.91
N PHE A 13 16.15 -16.06 0.03
CA PHE A 13 16.61 -15.76 1.38
C PHE A 13 18.04 -15.20 1.38
N ILE A 14 18.93 -15.77 0.55
CA ILE A 14 20.30 -15.29 0.34
C ILE A 14 20.28 -13.93 -0.38
N ALA A 15 19.40 -13.71 -1.35
CA ALA A 15 19.23 -12.41 -1.98
C ALA A 15 18.73 -11.36 -0.97
N ALA A 16 17.78 -11.71 -0.09
CA ALA A 16 17.30 -10.85 0.98
C ALA A 16 18.38 -10.53 2.02
N ASN A 17 19.21 -11.52 2.39
CA ASN A 17 20.36 -11.34 3.29
C ASN A 17 21.49 -10.53 2.63
N ALA A 18 21.75 -10.71 1.34
CA ALA A 18 22.76 -9.95 0.60
C ALA A 18 22.36 -8.48 0.40
N LEU A 19 21.06 -8.18 0.43
CA LEU A 19 20.51 -6.82 0.39
C LEU A 19 20.58 -6.09 1.74
N ALA A 20 20.64 -6.82 2.86
CA ALA A 20 20.65 -6.29 4.22
C ALA A 20 21.92 -6.72 4.96
N ASN A 21 23.00 -5.94 4.85
CA ASN A 21 24.22 -6.21 5.62
C ASN A 21 23.94 -6.05 7.13
N PRO A 22 24.26 -7.03 8.02
CA PRO A 22 23.72 -7.06 9.39
C PRO A 22 24.44 -6.16 10.41
N ASP A 23 25.49 -5.43 10.05
CA ASP A 23 26.38 -4.76 11.00
C ASP A 23 25.86 -3.39 11.49
N GLY A 24 24.68 -3.41 12.11
CA GLY A 24 24.10 -2.32 12.92
C GLY A 24 23.83 -2.81 14.34
N SER A 25 23.96 -1.92 15.34
CA SER A 25 23.89 -2.26 16.79
C SER A 25 22.59 -2.94 17.24
N TYR A 26 21.58 -2.98 16.37
CA TYR A 26 20.29 -3.65 16.55
C TYR A 26 20.36 -5.19 16.57
N GLY A 27 21.54 -5.80 16.28
CA GLY A 27 21.67 -7.25 16.11
C GLY A 27 22.33 -8.06 17.26
N ASN A 28 22.96 -7.41 18.25
CA ASN A 28 23.98 -8.07 19.10
C ASN A 28 23.51 -8.59 20.46
N LEU A 29 22.21 -8.66 20.76
CA LEU A 29 21.73 -9.40 21.94
C LEU A 29 20.97 -10.67 21.53
N LEU A 30 21.61 -11.81 21.82
CA LEU A 30 21.06 -13.15 21.69
C LEU A 30 19.79 -13.32 22.54
N LEU A 31 18.86 -14.10 21.98
CA LEU A 31 17.62 -14.56 22.61
C LEU A 31 17.91 -15.21 23.96
N LEU A 32 17.53 -14.52 25.05
CA LEU A 32 17.38 -15.17 26.35
C LEU A 32 16.10 -16.02 26.30
N GLY A 33 16.28 -17.34 26.24
CA GLY A 33 15.24 -18.31 26.53
C GLY A 33 14.63 -18.04 27.91
N ARG A 34 13.45 -18.62 28.16
CA ARG A 34 12.64 -18.45 29.39
C ARG A 34 13.45 -18.65 30.67
N THR A 35 14.10 -17.60 31.14
CA THR A 35 14.71 -17.53 32.47
C THR A 35 13.62 -17.10 33.47
N PRO A 36 13.69 -17.55 34.74
CA PRO A 36 12.80 -17.06 35.77
C PRO A 36 12.88 -15.53 35.84
N LYS A 37 11.72 -14.85 35.90
CA LYS A 37 11.67 -13.39 35.92
C LYS A 37 12.48 -12.87 37.10
N THR A 38 13.46 -12.02 36.81
CA THR A 38 14.23 -11.30 37.84
C THR A 38 13.31 -10.31 38.57
N VAL A 39 13.70 -9.90 39.79
CA VAL A 39 12.96 -8.89 40.56
C VAL A 39 12.78 -7.59 39.76
N SER A 40 13.81 -7.17 39.02
CA SER A 40 13.77 -6.03 38.10
C SER A 40 12.71 -6.18 37.00
N SER A 41 12.52 -7.40 36.45
CA SER A 41 11.49 -7.67 35.44
C SER A 41 10.07 -7.59 36.02
N GLN A 42 9.86 -8.11 37.24
CA GLN A 42 8.55 -8.03 37.91
C GLN A 42 8.16 -6.58 38.25
N GLN A 43 9.12 -5.78 38.70
CA GLN A 43 8.94 -4.35 38.95
C GLN A 43 8.65 -3.58 37.66
N GLY A 44 9.43 -3.83 36.61
CA GLY A 44 9.21 -3.25 35.27
C GLY A 44 7.82 -3.57 34.73
N ASP A 45 7.38 -4.82 34.80
CA ASP A 45 6.04 -5.25 34.40
C ASP A 45 4.94 -4.53 35.18
N SER A 46 5.12 -4.36 36.49
CA SER A 46 4.12 -3.72 37.36
C SER A 46 3.94 -2.24 37.01
N ILE A 47 5.03 -1.52 36.78
CA ILE A 47 4.98 -0.12 36.36
C ILE A 47 4.36 -0.01 34.96
N MET A 48 4.75 -0.89 34.03
CA MET A 48 4.23 -0.85 32.66
C MET A 48 2.73 -1.15 32.57
N ARG A 49 2.16 -1.96 33.47
CA ARG A 49 0.69 -2.13 33.54
C ARG A 49 0.00 -0.79 33.83
N MET A 50 0.49 -0.04 34.82
CA MET A 50 -0.04 1.28 35.15
C MET A 50 0.11 2.27 33.98
N VAL A 51 1.25 2.23 33.28
CA VAL A 51 1.47 3.08 32.10
C VAL A 51 0.49 2.73 30.98
N ILE A 52 0.30 1.44 30.67
CA ILE A 52 -0.60 0.98 29.62
C ILE A 52 -2.06 1.35 29.95
N GLU A 53 -2.48 1.17 31.20
CA GLU A 53 -3.81 1.59 31.67
C GLU A 53 -4.03 3.11 31.53
N ASN A 54 -3.02 3.92 31.82
CA ASN A 54 -3.09 5.38 31.66
C ASN A 54 -2.85 5.85 30.21
N ALA A 55 -2.27 5.01 29.34
CA ALA A 55 -1.98 5.39 27.97
C ALA A 55 -3.25 5.69 27.18
N ASP A 56 -4.35 4.94 27.40
CA ASP A 56 -5.63 5.21 26.74
C ASP A 56 -6.20 6.58 27.14
N LYS A 57 -5.99 7.02 28.39
CA LYS A 57 -6.34 8.37 28.86
C LYS A 57 -5.52 9.44 28.12
N TYR A 58 -4.20 9.31 28.09
CA TYR A 58 -3.33 10.31 27.47
C TYR A 58 -3.40 10.34 25.94
N LYS A 59 -3.67 9.20 25.31
CA LYS A 59 -3.83 9.06 23.86
C LYS A 59 -4.89 10.02 23.31
N THR A 60 -5.95 10.27 24.06
CA THR A 60 -7.08 11.11 23.65
C THR A 60 -7.16 12.45 24.38
N ALA A 61 -6.19 12.78 25.23
CA ALA A 61 -6.25 13.95 26.09
C ALA A 61 -6.12 15.30 25.35
N VAL A 62 -5.38 15.34 24.23
CA VAL A 62 -5.20 16.57 23.45
C VAL A 62 -6.24 16.62 22.33
N ASN A 63 -7.07 17.66 22.32
CA ASN A 63 -8.04 17.89 21.25
C ASN A 63 -7.41 18.64 20.07
N ARG A 64 -6.70 19.74 20.36
CA ARG A 64 -6.07 20.59 19.34
C ARG A 64 -4.81 21.24 19.89
N TYR A 65 -3.80 21.45 19.04
CA TYR A 65 -2.69 22.36 19.36
C TYR A 65 -2.18 23.10 18.13
N GLU A 66 -1.57 24.26 18.35
CA GLU A 66 -0.80 25.00 17.36
C GLU A 66 0.63 25.19 17.87
N ALA A 67 1.62 24.80 17.07
CA ALA A 67 3.03 24.83 17.44
C ALA A 67 3.91 25.32 16.29
N GLU A 68 4.92 26.12 16.61
CA GLU A 68 6.05 26.39 15.73
C GLU A 68 7.11 25.31 15.94
N ILE A 69 7.48 24.63 14.86
CA ILE A 69 8.47 23.55 14.84
C ILE A 69 9.70 24.05 14.08
N TYR A 70 10.85 24.06 14.75
CA TYR A 70 12.15 24.28 14.12
C TYR A 70 12.84 22.93 13.87
N ILE A 71 13.31 22.70 12.65
CA ILE A 71 13.96 21.44 12.25
C ILE A 71 15.31 21.75 11.60
N LYS A 72 16.38 21.16 12.13
CA LYS A 72 17.73 21.17 11.57
C LYS A 72 18.10 19.77 11.09
N GLY A 73 18.31 19.61 9.79
CA GLY A 73 18.67 18.34 9.17
C GLY A 73 20.10 18.34 8.64
N LYS A 74 20.82 17.24 8.87
CA LYS A 74 22.11 16.93 8.25
C LYS A 74 22.00 15.57 7.56
N THR A 75 22.57 15.43 6.39
CA THR A 75 22.61 14.17 5.62
C THR A 75 23.97 13.99 4.99
N GLU A 76 24.55 12.79 5.13
CA GLU A 76 25.86 12.43 4.63
C GLU A 76 25.79 11.11 3.85
N ILE A 77 26.37 11.10 2.65
CA ILE A 77 26.51 9.90 1.82
C ILE A 77 27.82 9.18 2.18
N LEU A 78 27.74 8.19 3.05
CA LEU A 78 28.88 7.40 3.53
C LEU A 78 29.47 6.50 2.43
N LYS A 79 28.61 5.83 1.65
CA LYS A 79 29.03 4.92 0.56
C LYS A 79 28.08 5.02 -0.64
N ARG A 80 28.65 5.14 -1.84
CA ARG A 80 27.92 5.30 -3.12
C ARG A 80 28.48 4.38 -4.20
N ASN A 81 27.61 3.60 -4.85
CA ASN A 81 27.89 2.80 -6.03
C ASN A 81 27.00 3.20 -7.24
N VAL A 82 27.14 2.49 -8.36
CA VAL A 82 26.36 2.74 -9.59
C VAL A 82 24.85 2.49 -9.38
N LEU A 83 24.48 1.57 -8.50
CA LEU A 83 23.07 1.21 -8.23
C LEU A 83 22.29 2.34 -7.56
N MET A 84 22.95 3.30 -6.92
CA MET A 84 22.28 4.52 -6.43
C MET A 84 21.47 5.22 -7.51
N ARG A 85 21.87 5.09 -8.79
CA ARG A 85 21.20 5.70 -9.94
C ARG A 85 19.78 5.16 -10.17
N PHE A 86 19.54 3.89 -9.83
CA PHE A 86 18.23 3.24 -9.96
C PHE A 86 17.37 3.41 -8.69
N ALA A 87 17.97 3.80 -7.56
CA ALA A 87 17.34 3.83 -6.25
C ALA A 87 16.81 5.22 -5.81
N HIS A 88 16.45 6.12 -6.73
CA HIS A 88 16.00 7.48 -6.35
C HIS A 88 14.74 7.52 -5.47
N HIS A 89 13.86 6.52 -5.58
CA HIS A 89 12.69 6.39 -4.72
C HIS A 89 13.00 5.79 -3.34
N LEU A 90 14.18 5.18 -3.18
CA LEU A 90 14.60 4.52 -1.93
C LEU A 90 15.36 5.46 -1.01
N PHE A 91 16.03 6.45 -1.58
CA PHE A 91 16.82 7.41 -0.83
C PHE A 91 16.27 8.82 -1.04
N PRO A 92 15.71 9.46 -0.01
CA PRO A 92 15.24 10.85 -0.07
C PRO A 92 16.44 11.82 -0.02
N VAL A 93 17.40 11.69 -0.94
CA VAL A 93 18.62 12.52 -0.95
C VAL A 93 18.87 13.08 -2.33
N ASP A 94 19.17 14.38 -2.39
CA ASP A 94 19.65 15.02 -3.61
C ASP A 94 21.10 14.56 -3.89
N ARG A 95 21.30 13.86 -5.01
CA ARG A 95 22.57 13.21 -5.39
C ARG A 95 23.71 14.19 -5.70
N ARG A 96 23.42 15.50 -5.71
CA ARG A 96 24.35 16.58 -6.09
C ARG A 96 25.44 16.82 -5.05
N ASN A 97 25.11 16.75 -3.77
CA ASN A 97 26.04 17.03 -2.67
C ASN A 97 26.23 15.79 -1.80
N LYS A 98 27.49 15.45 -1.47
CA LYS A 98 27.79 14.37 -0.52
C LYS A 98 27.33 14.70 0.90
N ASP A 99 27.35 15.99 1.24
CA ASP A 99 26.96 16.53 2.53
C ASP A 99 25.85 17.58 2.35
N MET A 100 24.69 17.33 2.93
CA MET A 100 23.56 18.25 2.96
C MET A 100 23.30 18.69 4.38
N ILE A 101 23.10 19.99 4.57
CA ILE A 101 22.68 20.63 5.82
C ILE A 101 21.57 21.62 5.47
N PHE A 102 20.48 21.57 6.22
CA PHE A 102 19.37 22.48 6.05
C PHE A 102 18.66 22.76 7.38
N GLU A 103 17.96 23.88 7.42
CA GLU A 103 17.12 24.34 8.50
C GLU A 103 15.77 24.72 7.92
N MET A 104 14.69 24.38 8.63
CA MET A 104 13.34 24.77 8.24
C MET A 104 12.49 25.10 9.46
N VAL A 105 11.55 26.00 9.25
CA VAL A 105 10.53 26.37 10.24
C VAL A 105 9.17 25.99 9.67
N SER A 106 8.37 25.29 10.47
CA SER A 106 7.02 24.90 10.12
C SER A 106 6.03 25.29 11.22
N GLN A 107 4.91 25.90 10.85
CA GLN A 107 3.75 25.99 11.72
C GLN A 107 2.94 24.70 11.60
N SER A 108 2.85 23.97 12.70
CA SER A 108 2.10 22.74 12.82
C SER A 108 0.79 22.97 13.57
N LYS A 109 -0.31 22.45 13.01
CA LYS A 109 -1.60 22.37 13.67
C LYS A 109 -2.00 20.92 13.80
N PHE A 110 -2.32 20.50 15.02
CA PHE A 110 -2.84 19.18 15.29
C PHE A 110 -4.30 19.24 15.68
N ASN A 111 -5.10 18.35 15.10
CA ASN A 111 -6.48 18.10 15.50
C ASN A 111 -6.66 16.59 15.76
N ALA A 112 -7.24 16.25 16.91
CA ALA A 112 -7.54 14.86 17.26
C ALA A 112 -8.48 14.20 16.22
N PRO A 113 -8.35 12.88 15.97
CA PRO A 113 -7.51 11.94 16.70
C PRO A 113 -6.09 11.71 16.14
N ASN A 114 -5.73 12.20 14.95
CA ASN A 114 -4.40 12.00 14.34
C ASN A 114 -4.18 12.88 13.08
N ASN A 115 -4.70 14.11 13.05
CA ASN A 115 -4.48 15.02 11.93
C ASN A 115 -3.36 16.01 12.25
N TYR A 116 -2.34 16.05 11.40
CA TYR A 116 -1.24 17.01 11.46
C TYR A 116 -1.19 17.82 10.16
N GLN A 117 -1.42 19.11 10.26
CA GLN A 117 -1.20 20.06 9.18
C GLN A 117 0.12 20.79 9.41
N HIS A 118 1.00 20.81 8.42
CA HIS A 118 2.30 21.51 8.47
C HIS A 118 2.36 22.54 7.36
N ASN A 119 2.50 23.81 7.72
CA ASN A 119 2.74 24.90 6.79
C ASN A 119 4.21 25.33 6.95
N PHE A 120 5.01 25.18 5.89
CA PHE A 120 6.41 25.57 5.93
C PHE A 120 6.56 27.07 5.70
N GLU A 121 7.16 27.77 6.66
CA GLU A 121 7.31 29.23 6.60
C GLU A 121 8.66 29.66 6.03
N ALA A 122 9.73 28.91 6.33
CA ALA A 122 11.07 29.32 5.98
C ALA A 122 11.97 28.10 5.78
N LEU A 123 12.89 28.22 4.83
CA LEU A 123 13.88 27.19 4.53
C LEU A 123 15.25 27.83 4.25
N TYR A 124 16.29 27.27 4.84
CA TYR A 124 17.69 27.64 4.62
C TYR A 124 18.56 26.39 4.62
N GLY A 125 19.75 26.42 4.02
CA GLY A 125 20.51 25.19 3.82
C GLY A 125 21.59 25.31 2.77
N ASN A 126 22.65 24.50 2.86
CA ASN A 126 23.62 24.34 1.78
C ASN A 126 22.97 23.71 0.52
N SER A 127 21.92 22.91 0.72
CA SER A 127 21.06 22.28 -0.28
C SER A 127 19.62 22.34 0.22
N ILE A 128 18.68 22.59 -0.69
CA ILE A 128 17.27 22.69 -0.36
C ILE A 128 16.71 21.26 -0.29
N PRO A 129 16.14 20.81 0.84
CA PRO A 129 15.50 19.50 0.90
C PRO A 129 14.34 19.45 -0.10
N ASN A 130 14.25 18.37 -0.85
CA ASN A 130 13.11 18.11 -1.72
C ASN A 130 11.88 17.67 -0.90
N GLY A 131 10.70 17.60 -1.53
CA GLY A 131 9.47 17.20 -0.83
C GLY A 131 9.56 15.83 -0.15
N ALA A 132 10.29 14.87 -0.73
CA ALA A 132 10.51 13.55 -0.13
C ALA A 132 11.30 13.65 1.20
N LYS A 133 12.33 14.51 1.26
CA LYS A 133 13.13 14.75 2.46
C LYS A 133 12.34 15.49 3.55
N GLN A 134 11.48 16.43 3.15
CA GLN A 134 10.55 17.09 4.07
C GLN A 134 9.56 16.08 4.67
N GLN A 135 9.00 15.20 3.85
CA GLN A 135 8.05 14.18 4.30
C GLN A 135 8.71 13.13 5.21
N GLU A 136 9.96 12.74 4.94
CA GLU A 136 10.73 11.81 5.78
C GLU A 136 10.76 12.29 7.23
N VAL A 137 11.20 13.53 7.49
CA VAL A 137 11.31 14.01 8.87
C VAL A 137 9.94 14.18 9.53
N LEU A 138 8.94 14.70 8.81
CA LEU A 138 7.59 14.85 9.35
C LEU A 138 6.94 13.51 9.70
N THR A 139 7.24 12.45 8.96
CA THR A 139 6.73 11.10 9.24
C THR A 139 7.17 10.62 10.62
N PHE A 140 8.41 10.89 11.02
CA PHE A 140 8.93 10.50 12.34
C PHE A 140 8.53 11.45 13.47
N LEU A 141 8.20 12.71 13.17
CA LEU A 141 7.78 13.70 14.17
C LEU A 141 6.28 13.63 14.49
N ASN A 142 5.44 13.27 13.53
CA ASN A 142 3.99 13.16 13.69
C ASN A 142 3.60 11.83 14.35
N LEU A 143 3.96 11.66 15.62
CA LEU A 143 3.57 10.49 16.40
C LEU A 143 2.97 10.87 17.74
N ASN A 144 2.05 10.03 18.19
CA ASN A 144 1.54 10.03 19.55
C ASN A 144 2.15 8.82 20.27
N VAL A 145 3.03 9.06 21.25
CA VAL A 145 3.73 7.98 21.98
C VAL A 145 2.79 7.10 22.81
N TYR A 146 1.59 7.58 23.13
CA TYR A 146 0.56 6.82 23.86
C TYR A 146 -0.35 6.02 22.94
N SER A 147 -0.21 6.16 21.61
CA SER A 147 -0.93 5.33 20.65
C SER A 147 -0.38 3.89 20.69
N PRO A 148 -1.23 2.85 20.61
CA PRO A 148 -0.77 1.45 20.57
C PRO A 148 0.11 1.15 19.35
N THR A 149 0.00 1.95 18.28
CA THR A 149 0.82 1.85 17.08
C THR A 149 1.18 3.22 16.53
N ILE A 150 2.33 3.31 15.87
CA ILE A 150 2.80 4.52 15.17
C ILE A 150 3.11 4.24 13.69
N TYR A 151 3.24 5.31 12.90
CA TYR A 151 3.56 5.27 11.47
C TYR A 151 2.61 4.40 10.63
N ASN A 152 1.29 4.69 10.71
CA ASN A 152 0.23 3.95 10.02
C ASN A 152 0.22 2.44 10.32
N GLU A 153 0.20 2.09 11.61
CA GLU A 153 0.33 0.70 12.06
C GLU A 153 1.64 0.04 11.57
N GLY A 154 2.68 0.84 11.34
CA GLY A 154 4.00 0.40 10.96
C GLY A 154 4.74 -0.25 12.12
N ILE A 155 4.58 0.27 13.34
CA ILE A 155 5.28 -0.20 14.54
C ILE A 155 4.30 -0.34 15.70
N ILE A 156 4.40 -1.44 16.46
CA ILE A 156 3.65 -1.68 17.70
C ILE A 156 4.40 -1.06 18.88
N MET A 157 3.75 -0.17 19.62
CA MET A 157 4.37 0.54 20.73
C MET A 157 4.39 -0.30 22.03
N PRO A 158 5.39 -0.09 22.91
CA PRO A 158 5.47 -0.75 24.21
C PRO A 158 4.34 -0.40 25.18
N VAL A 159 3.53 0.61 24.85
CA VAL A 159 2.35 1.04 25.62
C VAL A 159 1.03 0.46 25.11
N ALA A 160 1.06 -0.41 24.09
CA ALA A 160 -0.14 -1.06 23.58
C ALA A 160 -0.77 -2.00 24.62
N ASN A 161 -2.10 -2.19 24.59
CA ASN A 161 -2.82 -3.06 25.52
C ASN A 161 -2.30 -4.52 25.51
N GLU A 162 -1.79 -4.99 24.36
CA GLU A 162 -1.18 -6.32 24.22
C GLU A 162 0.37 -6.29 24.22
N ALA A 163 1.01 -5.21 24.69
CA ALA A 163 2.46 -5.03 24.63
C ALA A 163 3.25 -6.16 25.28
N PHE A 164 2.75 -6.75 26.37
CA PHE A 164 3.37 -7.89 27.04
C PHE A 164 3.44 -9.16 26.17
N LYS A 165 2.69 -9.25 25.06
CA LYS A 165 2.87 -10.34 24.08
C LYS A 165 4.17 -10.17 23.30
N PHE A 166 4.56 -8.93 23.02
CA PHE A 166 5.65 -8.58 22.11
C PHE A 166 6.94 -8.14 22.80
N TYR A 167 6.85 -7.59 24.02
CA TYR A 167 7.97 -6.99 24.75
C TYR A 167 8.21 -7.64 26.10
N ASN A 168 9.47 -7.60 26.53
CA ASN A 168 9.90 -7.82 27.91
C ASN A 168 10.31 -6.46 28.51
N PHE A 169 9.95 -6.22 29.77
CA PHE A 169 10.24 -4.98 30.48
C PHE A 169 11.11 -5.24 31.70
N ASN A 170 12.16 -4.44 31.86
CA ASN A 170 13.07 -4.49 33.00
C ASN A 170 13.27 -3.09 33.58
N LEU A 171 13.18 -2.95 34.91
CA LEU A 171 13.54 -1.72 35.59
C LEU A 171 15.08 -1.62 35.69
N GLU A 172 15.67 -0.59 35.09
CA GLU A 172 17.13 -0.38 35.09
C GLU A 172 17.59 0.48 36.26
N SER A 173 16.94 1.63 36.44
CA SER A 173 17.31 2.62 37.44
C SER A 173 16.09 3.43 37.88
N ILE A 174 16.25 4.08 39.02
CA ILE A 174 15.31 5.05 39.57
C ILE A 174 16.10 6.33 39.80
N GLU A 175 15.65 7.42 39.17
CA GLU A 175 16.26 8.75 39.30
C GLU A 175 15.28 9.68 40.01
N ILE A 176 15.78 10.64 40.78
CA ILE A 176 14.96 11.70 41.39
C ILE A 176 15.41 13.01 40.78
N VAL A 177 14.53 13.64 40.01
CA VAL A 177 14.79 14.92 39.34
C VAL A 177 13.68 15.88 39.75
N ASP A 178 14.03 17.06 40.26
CA ASP A 178 13.06 18.09 40.68
C ASP A 178 11.99 17.58 41.67
N ASN A 179 12.39 16.72 42.62
CA ASN A 179 11.50 16.07 43.59
C ASN A 179 10.45 15.11 42.97
N LEU A 180 10.60 14.78 41.68
CA LEU A 180 9.84 13.76 40.96
C LEU A 180 10.69 12.52 40.76
N LYS A 181 10.15 11.37 41.16
CA LYS A 181 10.78 10.07 40.95
C LYS A 181 10.52 9.62 39.51
N ILE A 182 11.56 9.21 38.79
CA ILE A 182 11.53 8.78 37.39
C ILE A 182 12.06 7.34 37.33
N TYR A 183 11.25 6.44 36.77
CA TYR A 183 11.62 5.05 36.54
C TYR A 183 12.17 4.89 35.13
N LYS A 184 13.38 4.37 35.00
CA LYS A 184 13.97 4.00 33.72
C LYS A 184 13.64 2.54 33.41
N ILE A 185 12.77 2.31 32.44
CA ILE A 185 12.34 0.98 32.00
C ILE A 185 12.94 0.66 30.65
N ARG A 186 13.79 -0.35 30.61
CA ARG A 186 14.26 -0.93 29.36
C ARG A 186 13.23 -1.91 28.82
N PHE A 187 12.84 -1.71 27.56
CA PHE A 187 11.95 -2.64 26.86
C PHE A 187 12.71 -3.29 25.69
N MET A 188 12.58 -4.61 25.60
CA MET A 188 13.23 -5.42 24.57
C MET A 188 12.20 -6.29 23.86
N PRO A 189 12.22 -6.36 22.51
CA PRO A 189 11.30 -7.20 21.77
C PRO A 189 11.61 -8.67 22.04
N LYS A 190 10.57 -9.48 22.23
CA LYS A 190 10.72 -10.95 22.33
C LYS A 190 11.16 -11.56 21.00
N LEU A 191 10.81 -10.91 19.90
CA LEU A 191 11.16 -11.29 18.54
C LEU A 191 11.66 -10.06 17.78
N TRP A 192 12.83 -10.14 17.16
CA TRP A 192 13.34 -9.05 16.35
C TRP A 192 12.55 -8.95 15.03
N SER A 193 11.96 -7.80 14.77
CA SER A 193 11.15 -7.51 13.57
C SER A 193 11.14 -6.01 13.28
N GLN A 194 10.84 -5.61 12.04
CA GLN A 194 10.61 -4.21 11.67
C GLN A 194 9.34 -3.62 12.30
N LYS A 195 8.44 -4.47 12.81
CA LYS A 195 7.21 -4.07 13.49
C LYS A 195 7.41 -3.75 14.98
N LEU A 196 8.58 -4.08 15.53
CA LEU A 196 8.89 -3.92 16.94
C LEU A 196 10.13 -3.04 17.13
N ILE A 197 10.25 -2.46 18.31
CA ILE A 197 11.32 -1.52 18.67
C ILE A 197 11.98 -1.92 19.99
N CYS A 198 13.15 -1.39 20.28
CA CYS A 198 13.79 -1.56 21.58
C CYS A 198 14.27 -0.22 22.12
N GLY A 199 14.53 -0.13 23.41
CA GLY A 199 15.04 1.10 24.00
C GLY A 199 14.65 1.28 25.45
N ASP A 200 14.62 2.54 25.87
CA ASP A 200 14.41 2.93 27.26
C ASP A 200 13.26 3.96 27.36
N LEU A 201 12.32 3.71 28.27
CA LEU A 201 11.25 4.62 28.66
C LEU A 201 11.58 5.25 30.01
N TYR A 202 11.37 6.55 30.14
CA TYR A 202 11.52 7.29 31.39
C TYR A 202 10.13 7.71 31.86
N ILE A 203 9.65 7.10 32.95
CA ILE A 203 8.27 7.23 33.41
C ILE A 203 8.24 7.96 34.74
N THR A 204 7.42 8.99 34.85
CA THR A 204 7.26 9.73 36.11
C THR A 204 6.36 8.97 37.09
N ASP A 205 6.71 9.03 38.37
CA ASP A 205 5.89 8.53 39.48
C ASP A 205 4.54 9.25 39.61
N LYS A 206 3.56 8.59 40.22
CA LYS A 206 2.15 9.02 40.41
C LYS A 206 1.29 9.09 39.15
N ASN A 207 1.72 9.83 38.12
CA ASN A 207 0.92 10.09 36.92
C ASN A 207 1.17 9.08 35.78
N TRP A 208 2.19 8.21 35.92
CA TRP A 208 2.53 7.16 34.95
C TRP A 208 2.68 7.67 33.51
N ARG A 209 3.13 8.92 33.34
CA ARG A 209 3.40 9.56 32.05
C ARG A 209 4.85 9.36 31.61
N ILE A 210 5.08 9.40 30.31
CA ILE A 210 6.40 9.34 29.67
C ILE A 210 7.04 10.75 29.72
N ASP A 211 8.17 10.89 30.42
CA ASP A 211 9.00 12.10 30.47
C ASP A 211 9.98 12.16 29.29
N LYS A 212 10.54 11.00 28.94
CA LYS A 212 11.47 10.83 27.83
C LYS A 212 11.31 9.43 27.24
N ILE A 213 11.48 9.33 25.93
CA ILE A 213 11.57 8.07 25.21
C ILE A 213 12.85 8.05 24.38
N ASP A 214 13.56 6.94 24.44
CA ASP A 214 14.73 6.65 23.60
C ASP A 214 14.47 5.31 22.90
N VAL A 215 14.18 5.35 21.60
CA VAL A 215 13.77 4.17 20.84
C VAL A 215 14.70 3.92 19.68
N ASN A 216 15.02 2.66 19.48
CA ASN A 216 15.72 2.12 18.34
C ASN A 216 14.80 1.20 17.55
N GLY A 217 14.84 1.31 16.24
CA GLY A 217 13.97 0.51 15.38
C GLY A 217 14.45 0.45 13.94
N ARG A 218 13.68 -0.29 13.15
CA ARG A 218 13.81 -0.32 11.70
C ARG A 218 12.47 0.04 11.08
N PHE A 219 12.46 1.05 10.21
CA PHE A 219 11.27 1.45 9.47
C PHE A 219 11.63 1.57 7.99
N SER A 220 10.94 0.82 7.15
CA SER A 220 11.31 0.67 5.75
C SER A 220 12.76 0.19 5.56
N PHE A 221 13.60 0.98 4.92
CA PHE A 221 15.03 0.70 4.72
C PHE A 221 15.95 1.44 5.69
N ALA A 222 15.38 2.17 6.65
CA ALA A 222 16.11 2.97 7.62
C ALA A 222 16.16 2.27 8.97
N GLU A 223 17.37 2.13 9.51
CA GLU A 223 17.54 1.99 10.96
C GLU A 223 17.38 3.38 11.56
N PHE A 224 16.61 3.50 12.64
CA PHE A 224 16.39 4.76 13.31
C PHE A 224 16.67 4.69 14.81
N ASN A 225 17.23 5.78 15.34
CA ASN A 225 17.19 6.10 16.76
C ASN A 225 16.40 7.40 16.90
N LEU A 226 15.36 7.40 17.73
CA LEU A 226 14.56 8.57 18.05
C LEU A 226 14.58 8.79 19.56
N VAL A 227 15.09 9.95 19.96
CA VAL A 227 15.05 10.42 21.34
C VAL A 227 14.10 11.60 21.40
N MET A 228 13.06 11.49 22.22
CA MET A 228 12.06 12.55 22.37
C MET A 228 11.83 12.85 23.84
N THR A 229 11.87 14.14 24.19
CA THR A 229 11.61 14.63 25.56
C THR A 229 10.32 15.41 25.61
N PHE A 230 9.54 15.17 26.66
CA PHE A 230 8.22 15.79 26.84
C PHE A 230 8.29 16.94 27.84
N GLY A 231 7.30 17.82 27.78
CA GLY A 231 7.19 18.89 28.77
C GLY A 231 6.96 18.35 30.17
N ARG A 232 7.44 19.08 31.19
CA ARG A 232 7.13 18.80 32.59
C ARG A 232 6.02 19.71 33.15
N ASP A 233 5.82 20.85 32.50
CA ASP A 233 4.81 21.85 32.83
C ASP A 233 3.39 21.32 32.59
N TYR A 234 2.45 21.71 33.45
CA TYR A 234 1.05 21.25 33.41
C TYR A 234 0.35 21.59 32.08
N ARG A 235 0.82 22.62 31.37
CA ARG A 235 0.26 23.02 30.07
C ARG A 235 0.75 22.17 28.88
N HIS A 236 1.84 21.41 29.04
CA HIS A 236 2.52 20.74 27.93
C HIS A 236 3.04 19.34 28.27
N PHE A 237 2.53 18.70 29.32
CA PHE A 237 3.21 17.56 29.93
C PHE A 237 3.22 16.23 29.15
N ILE A 238 2.44 16.13 28.09
CA ILE A 238 2.46 15.00 27.13
C ILE A 238 2.82 15.44 25.72
N LEU A 239 3.22 16.70 25.57
CA LEU A 239 3.60 17.27 24.28
C LEU A 239 5.12 17.26 24.13
N PRO A 240 5.65 16.84 22.97
CA PRO A 240 7.09 16.81 22.74
C PRO A 240 7.66 18.22 22.75
N GLN A 241 8.79 18.42 23.44
CA GLN A 241 9.55 19.67 23.44
C GLN A 241 10.74 19.61 22.50
N LYS A 242 11.44 18.47 22.50
CA LYS A 242 12.60 18.22 21.64
C LYS A 242 12.55 16.80 21.09
N ALA A 243 13.04 16.64 19.86
CA ALA A 243 13.19 15.34 19.23
C ALA A 243 14.49 15.29 18.42
N ASP A 244 15.32 14.31 18.72
CA ASP A 244 16.54 13.97 17.99
C ASP A 244 16.32 12.66 17.24
N LEU A 245 16.47 12.70 15.93
CA LEU A 245 16.28 11.56 15.05
C LEU A 245 17.55 11.27 14.27
N PHE A 246 18.08 10.06 14.42
CA PHE A 246 19.17 9.55 13.60
C PHE A 246 18.63 8.45 12.70
N LEU A 247 18.90 8.55 11.39
CA LEU A 247 18.51 7.59 10.37
C LEU A 247 19.74 7.06 9.64
N ARG A 248 19.79 5.75 9.43
CA ARG A 248 20.83 5.10 8.65
C ARG A 248 20.20 4.18 7.62
N TYR A 249 20.41 4.49 6.35
CA TYR A 249 19.92 3.70 5.23
C TYR A 249 21.03 2.77 4.73
N HIS A 250 20.70 1.49 4.56
CA HIS A 250 21.57 0.48 3.97
C HIS A 250 20.82 -0.28 2.85
N VAL A 251 21.03 0.13 1.60
CA VAL A 251 20.35 -0.51 0.45
C VAL A 251 21.30 -0.66 -0.74
N LEU A 252 21.34 -1.87 -1.32
CA LEU A 252 22.13 -2.17 -2.52
C LEU A 252 23.61 -1.79 -2.40
N GLY A 253 24.20 -1.97 -1.21
CA GLY A 253 25.60 -1.63 -0.93
C GLY A 253 25.90 -0.14 -0.76
N ASN A 254 24.87 0.71 -0.72
CA ASN A 254 24.98 2.14 -0.41
C ASN A 254 24.64 2.40 1.05
N ALA A 255 25.25 3.45 1.61
CA ALA A 255 25.05 3.86 2.99
C ALA A 255 24.85 5.38 3.07
N ILE A 256 23.76 5.80 3.71
CA ILE A 256 23.43 7.21 3.95
C ILE A 256 23.08 7.36 5.42
N ALA A 257 23.67 8.36 6.08
CA ALA A 257 23.29 8.76 7.42
C ALA A 257 22.58 10.11 7.38
N SER A 258 21.46 10.24 8.08
CA SER A 258 20.78 11.51 8.31
C SER A 258 20.59 11.73 9.80
N SER A 259 20.75 12.96 10.26
CA SER A 259 20.45 13.36 11.64
C SER A 259 19.57 14.60 11.63
N TYR A 260 18.54 14.61 12.47
CA TYR A 260 17.63 15.74 12.62
C TYR A 260 17.54 16.12 14.09
N HIS A 261 17.62 17.43 14.33
CA HIS A 261 17.30 18.02 15.61
C HIS A 261 16.03 18.86 15.45
N THR A 262 15.06 18.65 16.32
CA THR A 262 13.76 19.34 16.26
C THR A 262 13.41 19.93 17.61
N SER A 263 12.92 21.17 17.61
CA SER A 263 12.35 21.83 18.79
C SER A 263 10.93 22.34 18.52
N PHE A 264 10.07 22.21 19.53
CA PHE A 264 8.65 22.54 19.47
C PHE A 264 8.33 23.70 20.40
N LYS A 265 7.63 24.72 19.88
CA LYS A 265 7.13 25.87 20.65
C LYS A 265 5.61 25.96 20.47
N TYR A 266 4.86 25.62 21.52
CA TYR A 266 3.41 25.63 21.48
C TYR A 266 2.86 27.04 21.73
N ASN A 267 1.96 27.47 20.86
CA ASN A 267 1.28 28.75 20.97
C ASN A 267 -0.09 28.59 21.66
N ALA A 268 -0.80 27.51 21.34
CA ALA A 268 -2.10 27.19 21.90
C ALA A 268 -2.27 25.67 22.03
N VAL A 269 -2.89 25.22 23.13
CA VAL A 269 -3.23 23.82 23.40
C VAL A 269 -4.63 23.75 23.98
N GLU A 270 -5.49 22.96 23.36
CA GLU A 270 -6.84 22.64 23.82
C GLU A 270 -6.88 21.18 24.25
N TRP A 271 -7.25 20.99 25.50
CA TRP A 271 -7.43 19.68 26.11
C TRP A 271 -8.88 19.23 25.92
N VAL A 272 -9.11 17.92 25.88
CA VAL A 272 -10.47 17.38 25.92
C VAL A 272 -11.03 17.64 27.33
N GLU A 273 -12.08 18.46 27.42
CA GLU A 273 -12.82 18.63 28.67
C GLU A 273 -13.55 17.31 29.00
N GLU A 274 -13.50 16.88 30.27
CA GLU A 274 -14.25 15.72 30.79
C GLU A 274 -15.77 16.05 30.86
N ASP A 275 -16.36 16.51 29.76
CA ASP A 275 -17.80 16.63 29.69
C ASP A 275 -18.40 15.24 29.41
N TYR A 276 -19.21 14.78 30.36
CA TYR A 276 -20.11 13.63 30.26
C TYR A 276 -21.20 13.80 29.18
N GLU A 277 -21.06 14.76 28.26
CA GLU A 277 -21.97 14.86 27.13
C GLU A 277 -21.72 13.70 26.18
N SER A 278 -22.75 12.84 26.10
CA SER A 278 -22.94 11.74 25.16
C SER A 278 -22.15 11.94 23.87
N LYS A 279 -21.28 10.96 23.53
CA LYS A 279 -20.57 10.81 22.24
C LYS A 279 -21.27 11.60 21.12
N LYS A 280 -20.92 12.88 20.94
CA LYS A 280 -21.46 13.68 19.83
C LYS A 280 -21.11 12.90 18.57
N TYR A 281 -22.12 12.51 17.79
CA TYR A 281 -21.90 11.71 16.59
C TYR A 281 -20.90 12.47 15.71
N LYS A 282 -19.69 11.93 15.57
CA LYS A 282 -18.68 12.56 14.72
C LYS A 282 -19.26 12.69 13.31
N PRO A 283 -19.18 13.87 12.68
CA PRO A 283 -19.64 14.03 11.31
C PRO A 283 -18.91 13.04 10.41
N LEU A 284 -19.60 12.52 9.39
CA LEU A 284 -19.01 11.64 8.38
C LEU A 284 -18.01 12.39 7.49
N ASP A 285 -18.19 13.71 7.38
CA ASP A 285 -17.29 14.63 6.70
C ASP A 285 -16.10 14.97 7.60
N LEU A 286 -14.92 14.51 7.18
CA LEU A 286 -13.65 14.74 7.86
C LEU A 286 -12.78 15.80 7.15
N THR A 287 -13.32 16.62 6.25
CA THR A 287 -12.57 17.63 5.47
C THR A 287 -11.71 18.57 6.32
N GLY A 288 -12.24 19.03 7.46
CA GLY A 288 -11.50 19.90 8.39
C GLY A 288 -10.22 19.26 8.95
N TYR A 289 -10.07 17.93 8.79
CA TYR A 289 -8.97 17.13 9.31
C TYR A 289 -7.92 16.72 8.26
N TYR A 290 -7.91 17.24 7.03
CA TYR A 290 -6.95 16.77 6.00
C TYR A 290 -6.34 17.86 5.11
N ARG A 291 -6.46 19.13 5.50
CA ARG A 291 -5.94 20.25 4.69
C ARG A 291 -4.42 20.31 4.74
N LEU A 292 -3.75 19.86 3.69
CA LEU A 292 -2.33 20.13 3.42
C LEU A 292 -2.23 21.34 2.49
N SER A 293 -1.93 22.51 3.04
CA SER A 293 -1.58 23.69 2.25
C SER A 293 -0.07 23.88 2.28
N SER A 294 0.62 23.57 1.19
CA SER A 294 1.97 24.12 0.97
C SER A 294 1.91 25.02 -0.25
N ASP A 295 1.87 26.32 0.02
CA ASP A 295 2.24 27.33 -0.95
C ASP A 295 3.76 27.26 -1.24
N THR A 296 4.22 28.16 -2.11
CA THR A 296 5.64 28.39 -2.38
C THR A 296 6.36 28.77 -1.08
N ILE A 297 7.25 27.90 -0.60
CA ILE A 297 8.02 28.12 0.64
C ILE A 297 9.10 29.17 0.36
N PRO A 298 9.13 30.31 1.06
CA PRO A 298 10.16 31.31 0.86
C PRO A 298 11.51 30.83 1.43
N ILE A 299 12.58 31.09 0.68
CA ILE A 299 13.95 30.80 1.09
C ILE A 299 14.50 32.06 1.77
N ILE A 300 14.67 32.02 3.10
CA ILE A 300 15.14 33.16 3.88
C ILE A 300 16.61 32.95 4.22
N SER A 301 17.49 33.84 3.72
CA SER A 301 18.94 33.78 3.95
C SER A 301 19.46 34.67 5.09
N ASP A 302 18.57 35.41 5.78
CA ASP A 302 18.95 36.33 6.86
C ASP A 302 19.42 35.57 8.12
N SER A 303 20.64 35.84 8.57
CA SER A 303 21.25 35.22 9.75
C SER A 303 20.57 35.63 11.06
N CYS A 304 20.06 36.85 11.16
CA CYS A 304 19.38 37.34 12.37
C CYS A 304 18.07 36.57 12.62
N TYR A 305 17.30 36.32 11.56
CA TYR A 305 16.11 35.48 11.59
C TYR A 305 16.40 34.09 12.18
N TRP A 306 17.39 33.38 11.65
CA TRP A 306 17.71 32.02 12.10
C TRP A 306 18.30 31.96 13.50
N ASN A 307 19.09 32.95 13.90
CA ASN A 307 19.62 33.05 15.27
C ASN A 307 18.50 33.17 16.32
N LYS A 308 17.37 33.80 15.99
CA LYS A 308 16.19 33.87 16.87
C LYS A 308 15.44 32.54 16.97
N LYS A 309 15.44 31.74 15.90
CA LYS A 309 14.68 30.48 15.83
C LYS A 309 15.43 29.29 16.44
N ARG A 310 16.76 29.26 16.28
CA ARG A 310 17.65 28.22 16.83
C ARG A 310 17.58 28.16 18.36
N ASP A 311 17.48 26.96 18.91
CA ASP A 311 17.73 26.68 20.32
C ASP A 311 19.19 26.27 20.58
N ILE A 312 19.87 25.69 19.58
CA ILE A 312 21.30 25.34 19.62
C ILE A 312 22.08 26.20 18.59
N PRO A 313 23.18 26.89 18.99
CA PRO A 313 23.97 27.69 18.08
C PRO A 313 24.70 26.83 17.03
N LEU A 314 25.06 27.45 15.90
CA LEU A 314 25.82 26.77 14.85
C LEU A 314 27.23 26.39 15.32
N THR A 315 27.68 25.22 14.91
CA THR A 315 29.08 24.82 15.07
C THR A 315 29.96 25.53 14.02
N LYS A 316 31.27 25.64 14.29
CA LYS A 316 32.23 26.28 13.38
C LYS A 316 32.23 25.64 11.98
N GLU A 317 32.11 24.31 11.92
CA GLU A 317 32.05 23.56 10.65
C GLU A 317 30.77 23.84 9.85
N GLU A 318 29.64 23.95 10.54
CA GLU A 318 28.35 24.25 9.90
C GLU A 318 28.34 25.66 9.32
N ALA A 319 28.87 26.65 10.06
CA ALA A 319 28.97 28.03 9.60
C ALA A 319 29.74 28.12 8.26
N ILE A 320 30.88 27.42 8.15
CA ILE A 320 31.67 27.35 6.90
C ILE A 320 30.87 26.71 5.76
N LYS A 321 30.09 25.66 6.05
CA LYS A 321 29.27 24.98 5.04
C LYS A 321 28.14 25.86 4.50
N TYR A 322 27.54 26.70 5.35
CA TYR A 322 26.55 27.69 4.90
C TYR A 322 27.17 28.80 4.05
N GLU A 323 28.35 29.28 4.42
CA GLU A 323 29.07 30.33 3.70
C GLU A 323 29.51 29.88 2.29
N LYS A 324 30.02 28.65 2.14
CA LYS A 324 30.44 28.08 0.84
C LYS A 324 29.31 28.02 -0.20
N LYS A 325 28.03 27.90 0.21
CA LYS A 325 26.91 27.92 -0.74
C LYS A 325 26.77 29.29 -1.41
N ASN A 326 26.93 30.37 -0.67
CA ASN A 326 26.78 31.72 -1.22
C ASN A 326 27.77 31.94 -2.37
N ILE A 327 28.98 31.35 -2.27
CA ILE A 327 30.02 31.39 -3.30
C ILE A 327 29.69 30.45 -4.48
N ALA A 328 29.18 29.24 -4.22
CA ALA A 328 28.83 28.27 -5.28
C ALA A 328 27.59 28.67 -6.09
N VAL A 329 26.66 29.46 -5.53
CA VAL A 329 25.52 30.03 -6.28
C VAL A 329 26.00 31.07 -7.30
N LEU A 330 27.11 31.76 -7.04
CA LEU A 330 27.72 32.74 -7.93
C LEU A 330 28.57 32.09 -9.04
N GLN A 331 29.05 30.86 -8.85
CA GLN A 331 29.86 30.12 -9.82
C GLN A 331 29.11 28.88 -10.34
N LYS A 332 28.20 29.06 -11.31
CA LYS A 332 27.72 27.94 -12.13
C LYS A 332 28.51 27.88 -13.44
N SER A 333 29.49 26.96 -13.52
CA SER A 333 30.15 26.59 -14.77
C SER A 333 30.13 25.06 -15.00
N ASP A 334 30.14 24.76 -16.30
CA ASP A 334 29.99 23.50 -17.04
C ASP A 334 30.26 22.14 -16.37
N THR A 335 29.24 21.27 -16.40
CA THR A 335 29.40 19.81 -16.46
C THR A 335 28.32 19.22 -17.40
N GLY A 336 28.22 19.72 -18.63
CA GLY A 336 27.10 19.45 -19.54
C GLY A 336 26.96 18.02 -20.10
N ASN A 337 28.06 17.30 -20.35
CA ASN A 337 28.00 16.07 -21.19
C ASN A 337 27.69 14.78 -20.42
N ILE A 338 28.35 14.51 -19.28
CA ILE A 338 28.03 13.34 -18.44
C ILE A 338 26.61 13.45 -17.86
N GLN A 339 26.17 14.67 -17.55
CA GLN A 339 24.82 14.93 -17.04
C GLN A 339 23.72 14.66 -18.07
N ARG A 340 23.96 14.87 -19.37
CA ARG A 340 22.99 14.56 -20.43
C ARG A 340 22.78 13.05 -20.59
N TYR A 341 23.86 12.27 -20.62
CA TYR A 341 23.77 10.81 -20.73
C TYR A 341 23.04 10.20 -19.53
N LEU A 342 23.39 10.63 -18.31
CA LEU A 342 22.71 10.20 -17.09
C LEU A 342 21.21 10.51 -17.11
N LYS A 343 20.82 11.70 -17.58
CA LYS A 343 19.40 12.08 -17.73
C LYS A 343 18.67 11.21 -18.75
N ILE A 344 19.32 10.79 -19.84
CA ILE A 344 18.71 9.93 -20.86
C ILE A 344 18.52 8.50 -20.32
N THR A 345 19.53 7.93 -19.69
CA THR A 345 19.43 6.58 -19.09
C THR A 345 18.39 6.55 -17.98
N GLU A 346 18.32 7.58 -17.14
CA GLU A 346 17.27 7.73 -16.11
C GLU A 346 15.87 7.78 -16.74
N LYS A 347 15.71 8.53 -17.85
CA LYS A 347 14.44 8.60 -18.58
C LYS A 347 14.00 7.27 -19.21
N LEU A 348 14.95 6.41 -19.60
CA LEU A 348 14.64 5.13 -20.23
C LEU A 348 14.33 4.03 -19.21
N THR A 349 14.98 4.06 -18.04
CA THR A 349 14.94 2.94 -17.07
C THR A 349 14.02 3.18 -15.87
N ASN A 350 13.66 4.43 -15.58
CA ASN A 350 12.78 4.78 -14.46
C ASN A 350 11.44 5.33 -14.95
N THR A 351 10.47 5.32 -14.03
CA THR A 351 9.21 6.02 -14.21
C THR A 351 9.45 7.54 -14.17
N ILE A 352 9.10 8.26 -15.24
CA ILE A 352 9.22 9.71 -15.31
C ILE A 352 7.88 10.35 -14.96
N ASN A 353 7.90 11.33 -14.06
CA ASN A 353 6.79 12.27 -13.87
C ASN A 353 7.15 13.61 -14.51
N LEU A 354 6.34 14.06 -15.47
CA LEU A 354 6.43 15.37 -16.11
C LEU A 354 5.18 16.17 -15.71
N ASP A 355 5.33 17.01 -14.72
CA ASP A 355 4.27 17.85 -14.20
C ASP A 355 4.44 19.29 -14.70
N TYR A 356 3.42 19.81 -15.38
CA TYR A 356 3.36 21.20 -15.82
C TYR A 356 2.00 21.81 -15.49
N LYS A 357 1.97 22.76 -14.55
CA LYS A 357 0.77 23.41 -14.03
C LYS A 357 -0.28 22.35 -13.62
N THR A 358 -1.37 22.24 -14.36
CA THR A 358 -2.47 21.30 -14.09
C THR A 358 -2.40 20.01 -14.91
N THR A 359 -1.36 19.83 -15.73
CA THR A 359 -1.17 18.64 -16.58
C THR A 359 -0.03 17.81 -16.03
N ARG A 360 -0.27 16.51 -15.80
CA ARG A 360 0.71 15.54 -15.31
C ARG A 360 0.81 14.38 -16.28
N LEU A 361 2.02 14.06 -16.70
CA LEU A 361 2.32 12.92 -17.55
C LEU A 361 3.29 12.00 -16.82
N LYS A 362 2.84 10.79 -16.47
CA LYS A 362 3.65 9.73 -15.89
C LYS A 362 3.91 8.66 -16.94
N TYR A 363 5.16 8.28 -17.15
CA TYR A 363 5.56 7.27 -18.12
C TYR A 363 6.44 6.22 -17.45
N SER A 364 6.15 4.92 -17.61
CA SER A 364 6.86 3.83 -16.93
C SER A 364 8.33 3.66 -17.31
N GLY A 365 8.80 4.19 -18.44
CA GLY A 365 10.17 3.99 -18.94
C GLY A 365 10.29 2.80 -19.91
N ILE A 366 10.98 2.98 -21.05
CA ILE A 366 11.06 1.99 -22.15
C ILE A 366 11.76 0.70 -21.74
N LEU A 367 12.71 0.79 -20.80
CA LEU A 367 13.57 -0.32 -20.36
C LEU A 367 13.44 -0.54 -18.85
N ASN A 368 12.31 -0.14 -18.26
CA ASN A 368 12.11 -0.31 -16.84
C ASN A 368 11.99 -1.81 -16.49
N PRO A 369 12.94 -2.37 -15.71
CA PRO A 369 12.93 -3.79 -15.38
C PRO A 369 11.75 -4.18 -14.48
N PHE A 370 11.16 -3.22 -13.76
CA PHE A 370 10.00 -3.46 -12.89
C PHE A 370 8.69 -3.66 -13.66
N GLN A 371 8.71 -3.47 -14.99
CA GLN A 371 7.59 -3.82 -15.85
C GLN A 371 7.64 -5.27 -16.37
N LEU A 372 8.68 -6.03 -16.01
CA LEU A 372 8.77 -7.47 -16.29
C LEU A 372 7.99 -8.24 -15.22
N GLY A 373 7.13 -9.16 -15.67
CA GLY A 373 6.44 -10.11 -14.81
C GLY A 373 6.72 -11.55 -15.23
N TYR A 374 6.74 -12.49 -14.29
CA TYR A 374 6.82 -13.92 -14.57
C TYR A 374 5.65 -14.67 -13.95
N SER A 375 5.08 -15.60 -14.70
CA SER A 375 4.19 -16.62 -14.15
C SER A 375 4.48 -17.98 -14.79
N GLY A 376 4.33 -19.07 -14.03
CA GLY A 376 4.60 -20.42 -14.56
C GLY A 376 3.79 -20.75 -15.83
N ARG A 377 2.56 -20.24 -15.91
CA ARG A 377 1.67 -20.44 -17.07
C ARG A 377 2.02 -19.52 -18.25
N ASN A 378 2.18 -18.21 -18.05
CA ASN A 378 2.34 -17.22 -19.14
C ASN A 378 3.83 -16.92 -19.49
N GLY A 379 4.78 -17.43 -18.72
CA GLY A 379 6.21 -17.14 -18.91
C GLY A 379 6.56 -15.70 -18.55
N ILE A 380 7.53 -15.14 -19.26
CA ILE A 380 7.94 -13.74 -19.14
C ILE A 380 6.89 -12.86 -19.84
N THR A 381 6.53 -11.76 -19.19
CA THR A 381 5.60 -10.74 -19.67
C THR A 381 6.25 -9.37 -19.55
N TYR A 382 5.99 -8.48 -20.49
CA TYR A 382 6.48 -7.11 -20.46
C TYR A 382 5.34 -6.12 -20.68
N ARG A 383 5.22 -5.11 -19.82
CA ARG A 383 4.14 -4.11 -19.84
C ARG A 383 4.69 -2.69 -20.00
N GLN A 384 3.92 -1.82 -20.64
CA GLN A 384 4.19 -0.41 -20.75
C GLN A 384 2.93 0.37 -20.41
N GLN A 385 3.09 1.41 -19.59
CA GLN A 385 1.98 2.24 -19.13
C GLN A 385 2.34 3.72 -19.28
N VAL A 386 1.44 4.46 -19.92
CA VAL A 386 1.46 5.93 -19.88
C VAL A 386 0.24 6.37 -19.09
N ARG A 387 0.39 7.37 -18.23
CA ARG A 387 -0.70 8.00 -17.50
C ARG A 387 -0.64 9.49 -17.77
N PHE A 388 -1.58 9.97 -18.56
CA PHE A 388 -1.84 11.38 -18.76
C PHE A 388 -2.98 11.81 -17.84
N SER A 389 -2.83 12.95 -17.17
CA SER A 389 -3.93 13.54 -16.42
C SER A 389 -3.91 15.06 -16.53
N LYS A 390 -5.09 15.66 -16.66
CA LYS A 390 -5.27 17.10 -16.72
C LYS A 390 -6.38 17.50 -15.76
N THR A 391 -6.05 18.38 -14.83
CA THR A 391 -7.00 18.96 -13.89
C THR A 391 -7.49 20.30 -14.43
N PHE A 392 -8.80 20.50 -14.37
CA PHE A 392 -9.51 21.71 -14.79
C PHE A 392 -10.05 22.45 -13.57
N LYS A 393 -10.76 23.56 -13.78
CA LYS A 393 -11.43 24.29 -12.69
C LYS A 393 -12.43 23.39 -11.95
N ARG A 394 -12.60 23.62 -10.64
CA ARG A 394 -13.41 22.79 -9.72
C ARG A 394 -12.98 21.33 -9.65
N ASP A 395 -11.67 21.09 -9.70
CA ASP A 395 -11.03 19.77 -9.54
C ASP A 395 -11.47 18.66 -10.49
N ARG A 396 -12.20 19.03 -11.56
CA ARG A 396 -12.56 18.16 -12.66
C ARG A 396 -11.30 17.61 -13.31
N GLN A 397 -11.29 16.33 -13.62
CA GLN A 397 -10.07 15.69 -14.10
C GLN A 397 -10.34 14.79 -15.29
N LEU A 398 -9.55 14.99 -16.35
CA LEU A 398 -9.42 14.01 -17.42
C LEU A 398 -8.21 13.14 -17.12
N ARG A 399 -8.38 11.82 -17.11
CA ARG A 399 -7.30 10.83 -16.98
C ARG A 399 -7.32 9.93 -18.20
N PHE A 400 -6.17 9.69 -18.79
CA PHE A 400 -6.00 8.77 -19.90
C PHE A 400 -4.84 7.83 -19.61
N ARG A 401 -5.10 6.52 -19.64
CA ARG A 401 -4.20 5.46 -19.17
C ARG A 401 -4.07 4.35 -20.23
N PRO A 402 -3.33 4.58 -21.32
CA PRO A 402 -2.99 3.52 -22.25
C PRO A 402 -2.01 2.53 -21.61
N GLU A 403 -2.33 1.26 -21.75
CA GLU A 403 -1.53 0.13 -21.31
C GLU A 403 -1.35 -0.83 -22.48
N ILE A 404 -0.10 -1.26 -22.70
CA ILE A 404 0.25 -2.24 -23.72
C ILE A 404 1.17 -3.26 -23.07
N GLY A 405 0.95 -4.54 -23.28
CA GLY A 405 1.86 -5.57 -22.80
C GLY A 405 1.94 -6.76 -23.73
N PHE A 406 3.07 -7.46 -23.66
CA PHE A 406 3.38 -8.60 -24.51
C PHE A 406 3.68 -9.83 -23.66
N VAL A 407 3.07 -10.96 -24.02
CA VAL A 407 3.28 -12.26 -23.36
C VAL A 407 4.15 -13.13 -24.26
N PHE A 408 5.42 -13.29 -23.89
CA PHE A 408 6.43 -13.91 -24.76
C PHE A 408 6.16 -15.38 -25.06
N LYS A 409 5.64 -16.13 -24.09
CA LYS A 409 5.35 -17.57 -24.26
C LYS A 409 4.23 -17.83 -25.28
N ARG A 410 3.23 -16.95 -25.32
CA ARG A 410 2.08 -17.06 -26.23
C ARG A 410 2.24 -16.25 -27.52
N LYS A 411 3.21 -15.33 -27.55
CA LYS A 411 3.39 -14.32 -28.60
C LYS A 411 2.14 -13.46 -28.81
N GLU A 412 1.48 -13.10 -27.71
CA GLU A 412 0.24 -12.31 -27.71
C GLU A 412 0.46 -10.90 -27.20
N LEU A 413 -0.18 -9.93 -27.87
CA LEU A 413 -0.22 -8.53 -27.48
C LEU A 413 -1.54 -8.24 -26.77
N PHE A 414 -1.45 -7.69 -25.57
CA PHE A 414 -2.56 -7.13 -24.82
C PHE A 414 -2.48 -5.61 -24.82
N PHE A 415 -3.61 -4.95 -25.00
CA PHE A 415 -3.72 -3.51 -24.91
C PHE A 415 -5.03 -3.11 -24.22
N LYS A 416 -4.97 -2.01 -23.49
CA LYS A 416 -6.11 -1.40 -22.81
C LYS A 416 -5.95 0.11 -22.88
N PHE A 417 -6.88 0.79 -23.50
CA PHE A 417 -6.95 2.24 -23.52
C PHE A 417 -8.13 2.67 -22.66
N GLY A 418 -7.85 3.29 -21.51
CA GLY A 418 -8.87 3.81 -20.60
C GLY A 418 -8.81 5.34 -20.53
N GLY A 419 -9.96 5.99 -20.65
CA GLY A 419 -10.15 7.42 -20.44
C GLY A 419 -11.24 7.68 -19.41
N ASP A 420 -10.94 8.43 -18.35
CA ASP A 420 -11.89 8.83 -17.32
C ASP A 420 -12.06 10.36 -17.34
N TRP A 421 -13.29 10.83 -17.49
CA TRP A 421 -13.68 12.22 -17.32
C TRP A 421 -14.48 12.37 -16.02
N GLU A 422 -13.82 12.88 -14.98
CA GLU A 422 -14.44 13.19 -13.71
C GLU A 422 -15.10 14.57 -13.79
N TYR A 423 -16.39 14.58 -14.12
CA TYR A 423 -17.15 15.80 -14.38
C TYR A 423 -17.72 16.45 -13.11
N LEU A 424 -18.00 15.65 -12.08
CA LEU A 424 -18.56 16.11 -10.81
C LEU A 424 -17.86 15.44 -9.61
N PRO A 425 -16.64 15.89 -9.24
CA PRO A 425 -15.84 15.28 -8.18
C PRO A 425 -16.54 15.20 -6.81
N GLU A 426 -17.42 16.16 -6.48
CA GLU A 426 -18.16 16.21 -5.20
C GLU A 426 -19.09 15.01 -5.01
N LYS A 427 -19.64 14.50 -6.12
CA LYS A 427 -20.50 13.32 -6.17
C LYS A 427 -19.82 12.15 -6.85
N ARG A 428 -18.48 12.17 -6.93
CA ARG A 428 -17.67 11.14 -7.62
C ARG A 428 -18.21 10.81 -9.03
N GLY A 429 -18.77 11.82 -9.71
CA GLY A 429 -19.36 11.72 -11.04
C GLY A 429 -18.28 11.56 -12.10
N ALA A 430 -18.17 10.38 -12.69
CA ALA A 430 -17.15 10.05 -13.68
C ALA A 430 -17.71 9.28 -14.87
N LEU A 431 -17.31 9.71 -16.07
CA LEU A 431 -17.56 8.99 -17.32
C LEU A 431 -16.27 8.30 -17.75
N SER A 432 -16.30 6.97 -17.81
CA SER A 432 -15.17 6.11 -18.15
C SER A 432 -15.41 5.42 -19.48
N LEU A 433 -14.52 5.64 -20.45
CA LEU A 433 -14.46 4.89 -21.71
C LEU A 433 -13.27 3.95 -21.64
N SER A 434 -13.50 2.66 -21.85
CA SER A 434 -12.45 1.66 -21.91
C SER A 434 -12.56 0.81 -23.16
N LEU A 435 -11.44 0.53 -23.79
CA LEU A 435 -11.35 -0.37 -24.94
C LEU A 435 -10.10 -1.22 -24.82
N GLY A 436 -10.18 -2.49 -25.19
CA GLY A 436 -9.05 -3.40 -25.06
C GLY A 436 -9.36 -4.82 -25.46
N ASN A 437 -8.39 -5.70 -25.23
CA ASN A 437 -8.55 -7.14 -25.40
C ASN A 437 -8.27 -7.90 -24.10
N THR A 438 -8.90 -9.07 -23.97
CA THR A 438 -8.79 -9.93 -22.79
C THR A 438 -8.28 -11.33 -23.17
N ASN A 439 -8.14 -12.21 -22.17
CA ASN A 439 -7.73 -13.58 -22.41
C ASN A 439 -8.71 -14.30 -23.34
N GLN A 440 -8.16 -15.25 -24.07
CA GLN A 440 -8.91 -16.24 -24.82
C GLN A 440 -9.88 -17.02 -23.90
N GLY A 441 -11.12 -17.20 -24.35
CA GLY A 441 -12.18 -17.88 -23.60
C GLY A 441 -13.08 -18.76 -24.49
N TYR A 442 -13.96 -19.53 -23.84
CA TYR A 442 -14.92 -20.45 -24.46
C TYR A 442 -16.35 -19.92 -24.34
N SER A 443 -17.23 -20.34 -25.24
CA SER A 443 -18.67 -20.18 -25.01
C SER A 443 -19.13 -21.15 -23.93
N SER A 444 -19.94 -20.65 -23.01
CA SER A 444 -20.45 -21.45 -21.87
C SER A 444 -21.43 -22.53 -22.34
N LYS A 445 -22.17 -22.29 -23.44
CA LYS A 445 -23.08 -23.28 -24.04
C LYS A 445 -22.33 -24.50 -24.58
N ILE A 446 -21.22 -24.28 -25.29
CA ILE A 446 -20.34 -25.37 -25.76
C ILE A 446 -19.79 -26.16 -24.57
N MET A 447 -19.41 -25.47 -23.49
CA MET A 447 -18.89 -26.11 -22.29
C MET A 447 -19.94 -26.95 -21.55
N GLU A 448 -21.19 -26.49 -21.52
CA GLU A 448 -22.31 -27.23 -20.95
C GLU A 448 -22.64 -28.48 -21.78
N GLU A 449 -22.72 -28.36 -23.11
CA GLU A 449 -22.93 -29.49 -24.02
C GLU A 449 -21.79 -30.52 -23.93
N ILE A 450 -20.54 -30.07 -23.88
CA ILE A 450 -19.37 -30.93 -23.65
C ILE A 450 -19.49 -31.65 -22.29
N ASN A 451 -19.89 -30.94 -21.23
CA ASN A 451 -20.06 -31.56 -19.91
C ASN A 451 -21.22 -32.56 -19.85
N GLU A 452 -22.33 -32.29 -20.51
CA GLU A 452 -23.47 -33.22 -20.56
C GLU A 452 -23.11 -34.49 -21.32
N GLN A 453 -22.41 -34.39 -22.45
CA GLN A 453 -21.93 -35.55 -23.21
C GLN A 453 -20.83 -36.33 -22.48
N LEU A 454 -20.08 -35.69 -21.59
CA LEU A 454 -18.94 -36.28 -20.87
C LEU A 454 -19.26 -36.76 -19.44
N LYS A 455 -20.50 -36.61 -18.95
CA LYS A 455 -20.91 -37.08 -17.60
C LYS A 455 -20.62 -38.56 -17.33
N ASP A 456 -20.54 -39.39 -18.37
CA ASP A 456 -20.36 -40.85 -18.29
C ASP A 456 -18.92 -41.35 -18.57
N SER A 457 -17.93 -40.46 -18.78
CA SER A 457 -16.54 -40.89 -19.07
C SER A 457 -15.48 -40.13 -18.27
N ALA A 458 -14.43 -40.84 -17.84
CA ALA A 458 -13.28 -40.32 -17.08
C ALA A 458 -12.30 -39.53 -17.98
N PHE A 459 -12.82 -38.59 -18.76
CA PHE A 459 -12.07 -37.88 -19.80
C PHE A 459 -11.44 -36.57 -19.29
N ASN A 460 -10.23 -36.26 -19.76
CA ASN A 460 -9.46 -35.08 -19.36
C ASN A 460 -9.70 -33.92 -20.36
N PHE A 461 -10.14 -32.76 -19.86
CA PHE A 461 -10.31 -31.52 -20.63
C PHE A 461 -9.07 -31.10 -21.43
N ASP A 462 -7.88 -31.54 -21.03
CA ASP A 462 -6.62 -31.22 -21.72
C ASP A 462 -6.50 -31.84 -23.13
N ASN A 463 -7.35 -32.82 -23.48
CA ASN A 463 -7.35 -33.49 -24.78
C ASN A 463 -8.28 -32.84 -25.82
N LEU A 464 -9.13 -31.89 -25.42
CA LEU A 464 -9.97 -31.15 -26.36
C LEU A 464 -9.17 -29.92 -26.84
N ASP A 465 -8.68 -29.95 -28.08
CA ASP A 465 -8.08 -28.80 -28.77
C ASP A 465 -9.18 -27.79 -29.16
N LEU A 466 -9.89 -27.26 -28.15
CA LEU A 466 -11.01 -26.34 -28.34
C LEU A 466 -10.50 -25.00 -28.87
N GLU A 467 -11.13 -24.53 -29.95
CA GLU A 467 -10.77 -23.25 -30.57
C GLU A 467 -11.12 -22.08 -29.64
N TYR A 468 -10.11 -21.27 -29.36
CA TYR A 468 -10.23 -20.13 -28.46
C TYR A 468 -10.77 -18.89 -29.18
N PHE A 469 -11.64 -18.12 -28.54
CA PHE A 469 -12.08 -16.82 -29.06
C PHE A 469 -11.20 -15.68 -28.56
N LYS A 470 -10.70 -14.85 -29.49
CA LYS A 470 -10.11 -13.55 -29.16
C LYS A 470 -11.22 -12.57 -28.83
N HIS A 471 -11.14 -11.97 -27.65
CA HIS A 471 -12.16 -11.06 -27.14
C HIS A 471 -11.66 -9.61 -27.16
N TYR A 472 -12.39 -8.75 -27.87
CA TYR A 472 -12.24 -7.31 -27.89
C TYR A 472 -13.48 -6.66 -27.31
N TYR A 473 -13.32 -5.60 -26.51
CA TYR A 473 -14.45 -4.88 -25.92
C TYR A 473 -14.28 -3.38 -26.05
N ILE A 474 -15.41 -2.69 -26.10
CA ILE A 474 -15.54 -1.25 -25.88
C ILE A 474 -16.62 -1.07 -24.83
N GLU A 475 -16.35 -0.29 -23.79
CA GLU A 475 -17.26 -0.08 -22.68
C GLU A 475 -17.27 1.39 -22.29
N LEU A 476 -18.47 1.96 -22.24
CA LEU A 476 -18.73 3.30 -21.73
C LEU A 476 -19.55 3.19 -20.45
N LYS A 477 -19.00 3.67 -19.33
CA LYS A 477 -19.62 3.65 -18.01
C LYS A 477 -19.72 5.06 -17.44
N ASN A 478 -20.85 5.36 -16.83
CA ASN A 478 -21.04 6.54 -16.00
C ASN A 478 -21.28 6.08 -14.57
N GLN A 479 -20.55 6.65 -13.62
CA GLN A 479 -20.69 6.40 -12.20
C GLN A 479 -21.00 7.72 -11.51
N ILE A 480 -21.96 7.73 -10.60
CA ILE A 480 -22.33 8.91 -9.81
C ILE A 480 -22.82 8.49 -8.42
N GLU A 481 -22.40 9.23 -7.40
CA GLU A 481 -22.91 9.10 -6.04
C GLU A 481 -24.21 9.91 -5.90
N LEU A 482 -25.32 9.23 -5.57
CA LEU A 482 -26.60 9.90 -5.37
C LEU A 482 -26.69 10.53 -3.97
N PHE A 483 -26.23 9.80 -2.97
CA PHE A 483 -26.09 10.21 -1.58
C PHE A 483 -24.92 9.47 -0.93
N ASN A 484 -24.47 9.92 0.25
CA ASN A 484 -23.22 9.45 0.85
C ASN A 484 -23.14 7.91 0.96
N GLY A 485 -22.16 7.32 0.27
CA GLY A 485 -21.92 5.89 0.24
C GLY A 485 -22.75 5.11 -0.79
N PHE A 486 -23.73 5.72 -1.46
CA PHE A 486 -24.57 5.08 -2.48
C PHE A 486 -24.22 5.53 -3.89
N GLN A 487 -23.75 4.60 -4.70
CA GLN A 487 -23.26 4.83 -6.05
C GLN A 487 -24.13 4.11 -7.08
N LEU A 488 -24.52 4.86 -8.10
CA LEU A 488 -25.19 4.35 -9.29
C LEU A 488 -24.17 4.26 -10.42
N THR A 489 -24.07 3.09 -11.03
CA THR A 489 -23.29 2.85 -12.25
C THR A 489 -24.24 2.51 -13.39
N THR A 490 -24.12 3.21 -14.51
CA THR A 490 -24.85 2.91 -15.75
C THR A 490 -23.83 2.74 -16.86
N GLY A 491 -23.92 1.68 -17.63
CA GLY A 491 -22.93 1.42 -18.68
C GLY A 491 -23.53 0.80 -19.92
N ILE A 492 -22.78 0.88 -21.00
CA ILE A 492 -23.04 0.18 -22.25
C ILE A 492 -21.73 -0.46 -22.66
N SER A 493 -21.75 -1.77 -22.88
CA SER A 493 -20.60 -2.49 -23.41
C SER A 493 -20.94 -3.15 -24.75
N TYR A 494 -19.93 -3.20 -25.60
CA TYR A 494 -19.95 -3.90 -26.88
C TYR A 494 -18.76 -4.85 -26.93
N HIS A 495 -19.06 -6.14 -27.03
CA HIS A 495 -18.08 -7.21 -27.05
C HIS A 495 -18.04 -7.84 -28.44
N ARG A 496 -16.83 -8.07 -28.96
CA ARG A 496 -16.58 -8.76 -30.22
C ARG A 496 -15.66 -9.94 -29.98
N ARG A 497 -16.13 -11.13 -30.34
CA ARG A 497 -15.39 -12.38 -30.19
C ARG A 497 -15.14 -13.01 -31.55
N VAL A 498 -13.88 -13.33 -31.83
CA VAL A 498 -13.40 -13.84 -33.12
C VAL A 498 -12.64 -15.15 -32.87
N PRO A 499 -12.95 -16.26 -33.59
CA PRO A 499 -12.25 -17.53 -33.41
C PRO A 499 -10.77 -17.41 -33.82
N THR A 500 -9.87 -18.06 -33.05
CA THR A 500 -8.40 -17.96 -33.25
C THR A 500 -7.89 -18.89 -34.35
N ARG A 501 -8.55 -20.02 -34.53
CA ARG A 501 -8.37 -20.99 -35.62
C ARG A 501 -9.76 -21.32 -36.15
N LYS A 502 -9.86 -21.73 -37.41
CA LYS A 502 -11.09 -22.26 -37.99
C LYS A 502 -10.89 -23.76 -38.13
N SER A 503 -11.74 -24.56 -37.49
CA SER A 503 -11.58 -26.01 -37.51
C SER A 503 -11.77 -26.53 -38.94
N ALA A 504 -10.83 -27.36 -39.40
CA ALA A 504 -10.95 -28.15 -40.63
C ALA A 504 -11.56 -29.54 -40.36
N ILE A 505 -11.81 -29.87 -39.09
CA ILE A 505 -12.44 -31.13 -38.66
C ILE A 505 -13.91 -30.82 -38.46
N ASP A 506 -14.77 -31.56 -39.15
CA ASP A 506 -16.23 -31.44 -39.13
C ASP A 506 -16.82 -32.22 -37.94
N PRO A 507 -17.21 -31.54 -36.82
CA PRO A 507 -17.78 -32.18 -35.65
C PRO A 507 -19.30 -32.38 -35.79
N GLY A 508 -19.88 -32.10 -36.97
CA GLY A 508 -21.31 -32.07 -37.26
C GLY A 508 -21.84 -30.64 -37.46
N ASP A 509 -22.82 -30.49 -38.36
CA ASP A 509 -23.35 -29.21 -38.89
C ASP A 509 -23.75 -28.17 -37.83
N GLY A 510 -24.23 -28.58 -36.65
CA GLY A 510 -24.63 -27.64 -35.59
C GLY A 510 -23.48 -27.05 -34.77
N VAL A 511 -22.33 -27.74 -34.71
CA VAL A 511 -21.17 -27.35 -33.90
C VAL A 511 -20.16 -26.58 -34.75
N THR A 512 -20.09 -26.86 -36.06
CA THR A 512 -19.26 -26.11 -37.02
C THR A 512 -19.66 -24.65 -37.13
N GLU A 513 -20.97 -24.33 -37.11
CA GLU A 513 -21.48 -22.96 -37.12
C GLU A 513 -21.10 -22.20 -35.84
N ILE A 514 -21.27 -22.84 -34.67
CA ILE A 514 -21.01 -22.21 -33.37
C ILE A 514 -19.53 -21.83 -33.22
N ILE A 515 -18.62 -22.64 -33.78
CA ILE A 515 -17.18 -22.49 -33.63
C ILE A 515 -16.59 -21.47 -34.64
N ASN A 516 -17.16 -21.36 -35.84
CA ASN A 516 -16.58 -20.56 -36.92
C ASN A 516 -17.16 -19.14 -37.06
N GLU A 517 -18.24 -18.82 -36.35
CA GLU A 517 -18.88 -17.51 -36.41
C GLU A 517 -18.26 -16.44 -35.50
N ASN A 518 -18.41 -15.18 -35.91
CA ASN A 518 -18.06 -14.02 -35.09
C ASN A 518 -19.25 -13.65 -34.21
N TYR A 519 -19.04 -13.53 -32.90
CA TYR A 519 -20.08 -13.13 -31.97
C TYR A 519 -19.93 -11.67 -31.57
N HIS A 520 -21.08 -10.98 -31.52
CA HIS A 520 -21.17 -9.61 -31.05
C HIS A 520 -22.23 -9.51 -29.95
N ASP A 521 -21.86 -8.95 -28.79
CA ASP A 521 -22.79 -8.71 -27.69
C ASP A 521 -22.86 -7.22 -27.36
N PHE A 522 -24.06 -6.65 -27.43
CA PHE A 522 -24.37 -5.33 -26.93
C PHE A 522 -25.08 -5.46 -25.58
N ILE A 523 -24.50 -4.92 -24.52
CA ILE A 523 -24.96 -5.14 -23.14
C ILE A 523 -25.05 -3.79 -22.41
N PRO A 524 -26.24 -3.17 -22.33
CA PRO A 524 -26.53 -2.19 -21.30
C PRO A 524 -26.44 -2.81 -19.90
N THR A 525 -25.86 -2.06 -18.96
CA THR A 525 -25.66 -2.45 -17.58
C THR A 525 -26.12 -1.36 -16.61
N ILE A 526 -26.71 -1.78 -15.50
CA ILE A 526 -27.02 -0.92 -14.36
C ILE A 526 -26.51 -1.60 -13.09
N GLY A 527 -25.82 -0.85 -12.26
CA GLY A 527 -25.23 -1.34 -11.02
C GLY A 527 -25.44 -0.37 -9.87
N PHE A 528 -25.61 -0.92 -8.68
CA PHE A 528 -25.74 -0.20 -7.44
C PHE A 528 -24.64 -0.66 -6.50
N SER A 529 -24.01 0.27 -5.79
CA SER A 529 -23.06 -0.04 -4.73
C SER A 529 -23.36 0.82 -3.52
N TYR A 530 -23.47 0.21 -2.34
CA TYR A 530 -23.81 0.91 -1.11
C TYR A 530 -22.88 0.53 0.05
N THR A 531 -22.25 1.54 0.64
CA THR A 531 -21.47 1.42 1.86
C THR A 531 -22.11 2.29 2.94
N PRO A 532 -22.79 1.70 3.94
CA PRO A 532 -23.41 2.45 5.03
C PRO A 532 -22.38 3.26 5.81
N ARG A 533 -22.76 4.47 6.25
CA ARG A 533 -21.94 5.38 7.10
C ARG A 533 -20.50 5.55 6.60
N GLN A 534 -20.32 5.70 5.29
CA GLN A 534 -19.02 5.95 4.67
C GLN A 534 -18.42 7.28 5.17
N TYR A 535 -17.25 7.21 5.82
CA TYR A 535 -16.48 8.43 6.12
C TYR A 535 -15.80 8.93 4.85
N TYR A 536 -15.72 10.24 4.71
CA TYR A 536 -15.10 10.89 3.56
C TYR A 536 -14.44 12.20 3.95
N TRP A 537 -13.60 12.74 3.07
CA TRP A 537 -13.11 14.11 3.15
C TRP A 537 -13.14 14.75 1.76
N MET A 538 -13.16 16.08 1.74
CA MET A 538 -13.14 16.87 0.51
C MET A 538 -11.73 17.47 0.30
N ASP A 539 -11.05 17.06 -0.76
CA ASP A 539 -9.86 17.74 -1.26
C ASP A 539 -10.28 18.78 -2.30
N GLY A 540 -10.46 20.03 -1.86
CA GLY A 540 -11.12 21.05 -2.66
C GLY A 540 -12.58 20.68 -2.94
N TYR A 541 -12.92 20.47 -4.21
CA TYR A 541 -14.24 20.00 -4.66
C TYR A 541 -14.30 18.47 -4.81
N ARG A 542 -13.21 17.74 -4.58
CA ARG A 542 -13.16 16.30 -4.78
C ARG A 542 -13.49 15.54 -3.51
N LYS A 543 -14.44 14.62 -3.59
CA LYS A 543 -14.79 13.74 -2.49
C LYS A 543 -13.97 12.45 -2.52
N GLU A 544 -13.23 12.19 -1.45
CA GLU A 544 -12.43 10.97 -1.27
C GLU A 544 -12.99 10.14 -0.10
N TYR A 545 -13.26 8.87 -0.35
CA TYR A 545 -13.72 7.93 0.68
C TYR A 545 -12.57 7.49 1.58
N LEU A 546 -12.85 7.38 2.87
CA LEU A 546 -11.95 6.86 3.89
C LEU A 546 -12.42 5.44 4.28
N TYR A 547 -12.56 5.14 5.57
CA TYR A 547 -13.01 3.85 6.07
C TYR A 547 -14.53 3.81 6.30
N SER A 548 -15.09 2.61 6.39
CA SER A 548 -16.41 2.35 6.96
C SER A 548 -16.34 1.14 7.90
N TYR A 549 -17.21 1.13 8.91
CA TYR A 549 -17.42 -0.02 9.79
C TYR A 549 -18.38 -1.06 9.20
N TYR A 550 -18.98 -0.78 8.05
CA TYR A 550 -19.94 -1.64 7.37
C TYR A 550 -19.37 -2.15 6.05
N PRO A 551 -19.82 -3.32 5.56
CA PRO A 551 -19.43 -3.82 4.24
C PRO A 551 -19.95 -2.93 3.12
N THR A 552 -19.27 -3.00 1.99
CA THR A 552 -19.79 -2.51 0.72
C THR A 552 -20.58 -3.63 0.06
N ILE A 553 -21.84 -3.34 -0.28
CA ILE A 553 -22.72 -4.27 -0.97
C ILE A 553 -22.90 -3.75 -2.39
N SER A 554 -22.67 -4.59 -3.39
CA SER A 554 -22.83 -4.23 -4.79
C SER A 554 -23.73 -5.22 -5.52
N LEU A 555 -24.51 -4.70 -6.46
CA LEU A 555 -25.46 -5.45 -7.27
C LEU A 555 -25.41 -4.91 -8.69
N GLU A 556 -25.26 -5.78 -9.69
CA GLU A 556 -25.20 -5.41 -11.09
C GLU A 556 -26.15 -6.25 -11.94
N PHE A 557 -26.85 -5.59 -12.85
CA PHE A 557 -27.73 -6.19 -13.84
C PHE A 557 -27.26 -5.78 -15.23
N GLY A 558 -27.08 -6.76 -16.12
CA GLY A 558 -26.82 -6.54 -17.53
C GLY A 558 -27.83 -7.30 -18.38
N GLN A 559 -28.27 -6.73 -19.49
CA GLN A 559 -29.15 -7.41 -20.44
C GLN A 559 -28.58 -7.26 -21.84
N SER A 560 -28.26 -8.38 -22.49
CA SER A 560 -27.85 -8.37 -23.89
C SER A 560 -29.07 -8.21 -24.80
N ILE A 561 -28.97 -7.33 -25.79
CA ILE A 561 -30.07 -6.97 -26.70
C ILE A 561 -29.71 -7.40 -28.13
N PRO A 562 -30.49 -8.30 -28.75
CA PRO A 562 -30.22 -8.74 -30.11
C PRO A 562 -30.56 -7.65 -31.15
N GLY A 563 -29.90 -7.70 -32.32
CA GLY A 563 -30.17 -6.83 -33.48
C GLY A 563 -29.49 -5.46 -33.45
N VAL A 564 -29.08 -4.95 -32.28
CA VAL A 564 -28.34 -3.69 -32.17
C VAL A 564 -26.89 -3.90 -32.59
N TRP A 565 -26.40 -3.16 -33.59
CA TRP A 565 -25.03 -3.28 -34.12
C TRP A 565 -24.60 -4.73 -34.45
N LYS A 566 -25.51 -5.51 -35.04
CA LYS A 566 -25.30 -6.94 -35.35
C LYS A 566 -25.06 -7.81 -34.11
N SER A 567 -25.59 -7.40 -32.95
CA SER A 567 -25.53 -8.24 -31.75
C SER A 567 -26.41 -9.46 -31.91
N SER A 568 -25.85 -10.64 -31.64
CA SER A 568 -26.57 -11.92 -31.59
C SER A 568 -26.98 -12.31 -30.17
N GLY A 569 -26.46 -11.61 -29.16
CA GLY A 569 -26.71 -11.86 -27.73
C GLY A 569 -28.14 -11.56 -27.29
N ASN A 570 -28.77 -12.51 -26.62
CA ASN A 570 -30.05 -12.39 -25.93
C ASN A 570 -30.02 -13.20 -24.63
N TYR A 571 -29.50 -12.57 -23.58
CA TYR A 571 -29.36 -13.13 -22.23
C TYR A 571 -29.29 -12.00 -21.18
N GLY A 572 -29.72 -12.29 -19.96
CA GLY A 572 -29.55 -11.42 -18.80
C GLY A 572 -28.40 -11.89 -17.93
N ARG A 573 -27.73 -10.98 -17.22
CA ARG A 573 -26.68 -11.25 -16.24
C ARG A 573 -27.01 -10.53 -14.95
N ILE A 574 -26.93 -11.24 -13.83
CA ILE A 574 -27.12 -10.69 -12.49
C ILE A 574 -25.93 -11.08 -11.64
N GLU A 575 -25.33 -10.10 -10.97
CA GLU A 575 -24.21 -10.32 -10.06
C GLU A 575 -24.39 -9.53 -8.77
N ALA A 576 -23.97 -10.13 -7.66
CA ALA A 576 -23.93 -9.51 -6.35
C ALA A 576 -22.56 -9.74 -5.71
N ASP A 577 -22.11 -8.75 -4.95
CA ASP A 577 -20.84 -8.76 -4.25
C ASP A 577 -20.97 -8.11 -2.86
N ILE A 578 -20.30 -8.69 -1.88
CA ILE A 578 -20.16 -8.16 -0.53
C ILE A 578 -18.69 -8.26 -0.14
N HIS A 579 -18.09 -7.10 0.17
CA HIS A 579 -16.71 -7.07 0.63
C HIS A 579 -16.49 -6.08 1.77
N GLN A 580 -15.56 -6.41 2.64
CA GLN A 580 -15.15 -5.53 3.74
C GLN A 580 -13.72 -5.81 4.17
N SER A 581 -13.07 -4.74 4.64
CA SER A 581 -11.77 -4.80 5.31
C SER A 581 -11.92 -4.38 6.76
N ILE A 582 -11.69 -5.31 7.68
CA ILE A 582 -11.81 -5.10 9.14
C ILE A 582 -10.41 -4.93 9.73
N TYR A 583 -10.18 -3.78 10.36
CA TYR A 583 -8.96 -3.50 11.11
C TYR A 583 -9.11 -4.03 12.53
N LEU A 584 -8.31 -5.04 12.89
CA LEU A 584 -8.32 -5.68 14.22
C LEU A 584 -7.29 -5.03 15.17
N GLY A 585 -6.57 -4.01 14.71
CA GLY A 585 -5.52 -3.29 15.44
C GLY A 585 -4.21 -4.07 15.55
N LEU A 586 -3.15 -3.36 15.92
CA LEU A 586 -1.77 -3.89 15.96
C LEU A 586 -1.32 -4.45 14.61
N SER A 587 -1.61 -3.73 13.52
CA SER A 587 -1.24 -4.11 12.15
C SER A 587 -1.92 -5.39 11.65
N ARG A 588 -3.06 -5.78 12.24
CA ARG A 588 -3.84 -6.95 11.83
C ARG A 588 -5.05 -6.51 11.02
N ARG A 589 -5.25 -7.17 9.88
CA ARG A 589 -6.34 -6.88 8.95
C ARG A 589 -7.00 -8.18 8.52
N PHE A 590 -8.33 -8.19 8.53
CA PHE A 590 -9.13 -9.29 8.01
C PHE A 590 -9.98 -8.78 6.87
N ASN A 591 -9.80 -9.37 5.69
CA ASN A 591 -10.58 -9.04 4.50
C ASN A 591 -11.43 -10.24 4.13
N TYR A 592 -12.67 -9.98 3.74
CA TYR A 592 -13.53 -10.98 3.11
C TYR A 592 -14.19 -10.40 1.87
N HIS A 593 -14.40 -11.27 0.88
CA HIS A 593 -15.02 -10.95 -0.40
C HIS A 593 -15.91 -12.14 -0.80
N ILE A 594 -17.22 -11.92 -0.86
CA ILE A 594 -18.22 -12.93 -1.19
C ILE A 594 -18.97 -12.42 -2.40
N SER A 595 -18.93 -13.15 -3.50
CA SER A 595 -19.65 -12.77 -4.70
C SER A 595 -20.34 -13.95 -5.35
N GLY A 596 -21.40 -13.67 -6.10
CA GLY A 596 -22.15 -14.67 -6.82
C GLY A 596 -22.84 -14.05 -8.02
N GLY A 597 -23.03 -14.86 -9.05
CA GLY A 597 -23.63 -14.40 -10.29
C GLY A 597 -24.31 -15.51 -11.05
N MET A 598 -25.26 -15.12 -11.90
CA MET A 598 -25.95 -16.02 -12.81
C MET A 598 -26.33 -15.36 -14.13
N TYR A 599 -26.36 -16.16 -15.18
CA TYR A 599 -26.94 -15.82 -16.48
C TYR A 599 -28.39 -16.33 -16.56
N THR A 600 -29.30 -15.44 -16.97
CA THR A 600 -30.74 -15.71 -17.09
C THR A 600 -31.19 -15.57 -18.55
N ASN A 601 -32.33 -16.18 -18.91
CA ASN A 601 -32.97 -16.01 -20.23
C ASN A 601 -32.02 -16.28 -21.42
N GLN A 602 -31.29 -17.40 -21.39
CA GLN A 602 -30.21 -17.77 -22.31
C GLN A 602 -30.74 -18.24 -23.68
N LYS A 603 -31.30 -17.33 -24.48
CA LYS A 603 -31.90 -17.66 -25.78
C LYS A 603 -30.90 -17.70 -26.94
N SER A 604 -29.69 -17.17 -26.73
CA SER A 604 -28.59 -17.18 -27.69
C SER A 604 -27.34 -17.84 -27.10
N THR A 605 -26.36 -18.15 -27.95
CA THR A 605 -24.99 -18.43 -27.50
C THR A 605 -24.48 -17.24 -26.68
N TYR A 606 -23.93 -17.51 -25.50
CA TYR A 606 -23.34 -16.52 -24.62
C TYR A 606 -21.96 -16.97 -24.14
N PHE A 607 -21.21 -16.00 -23.61
CA PHE A 607 -19.91 -16.21 -23.02
C PHE A 607 -19.99 -15.67 -21.60
N ALA A 608 -19.83 -16.53 -20.60
CA ALA A 608 -19.88 -16.11 -19.21
C ALA A 608 -18.70 -15.21 -18.87
N ASP A 609 -18.91 -13.90 -19.00
CA ASP A 609 -18.01 -12.84 -18.57
C ASP A 609 -18.62 -12.17 -17.33
N TYR A 610 -18.30 -12.69 -16.15
CA TYR A 610 -18.70 -12.05 -14.91
C TYR A 610 -17.86 -10.79 -14.64
N ARG A 611 -18.32 -9.91 -13.75
CA ARG A 611 -17.58 -8.73 -13.32
C ARG A 611 -16.71 -9.07 -12.11
N TYR A 612 -17.28 -9.76 -11.11
CA TYR A 612 -16.60 -10.07 -9.86
C TYR A 612 -15.87 -11.42 -9.87
N PHE A 613 -16.13 -12.26 -10.88
CA PHE A 613 -15.39 -13.50 -11.12
C PHE A 613 -14.61 -13.40 -12.42
N THR A 614 -13.51 -12.66 -12.36
CA THR A 614 -12.60 -12.48 -13.50
C THR A 614 -11.16 -12.76 -13.13
N ARG A 615 -10.36 -13.05 -14.15
CA ARG A 615 -8.92 -13.19 -14.00
C ARG A 615 -8.21 -12.01 -14.65
N HIS A 616 -7.43 -11.29 -13.84
CA HIS A 616 -6.56 -10.23 -14.36
C HIS A 616 -5.40 -10.80 -15.19
N ASN A 617 -5.09 -10.14 -16.31
CA ASN A 617 -4.11 -10.59 -17.30
C ASN A 617 -2.66 -10.36 -16.88
N PHE A 618 -2.44 -9.30 -16.09
CA PHE A 618 -1.13 -8.94 -15.57
C PHE A 618 -1.09 -9.22 -14.06
N PRO A 619 0.08 -9.59 -13.51
CA PRO A 619 0.26 -9.58 -12.06
C PRO A 619 -0.04 -8.18 -11.55
N GLU A 620 -1.12 -8.05 -10.77
CA GLU A 620 -1.38 -6.85 -9.99
C GLU A 620 -0.46 -6.83 -8.77
N SER A 621 -0.28 -5.65 -8.21
CA SER A 621 0.44 -5.53 -6.95
C SER A 621 -0.35 -6.14 -5.82
N TRP A 622 0.38 -6.56 -4.80
CA TRP A 622 -0.17 -7.10 -3.56
C TRP A 622 -0.86 -6.05 -2.67
N GLY A 623 -0.68 -4.75 -2.96
CA GLY A 623 -1.17 -3.64 -2.12
C GLY A 623 -2.58 -3.14 -2.43
N GLY A 624 -3.27 -3.71 -3.43
CA GLY A 624 -4.67 -3.38 -3.73
C GLY A 624 -5.65 -4.23 -2.92
N ASP A 625 -6.84 -3.70 -2.64
CA ASP A 625 -7.92 -4.43 -1.96
C ASP A 625 -8.33 -5.71 -2.73
N ASP A 626 -8.10 -5.73 -4.04
CA ASP A 626 -8.44 -6.84 -4.94
C ASP A 626 -7.55 -8.08 -4.76
N PHE A 627 -6.33 -7.96 -4.21
CA PHE A 627 -5.41 -9.11 -4.14
C PHE A 627 -5.96 -10.24 -3.26
N GLY A 628 -6.70 -9.91 -2.20
CA GLY A 628 -7.35 -10.89 -1.33
C GLY A 628 -8.67 -11.45 -1.86
N GLY A 629 -9.19 -10.93 -2.98
CA GLY A 629 -10.51 -11.26 -3.54
C GLY A 629 -10.48 -12.10 -4.82
N VAL A 630 -9.34 -12.74 -5.16
CA VAL A 630 -9.15 -13.47 -6.43
C VAL A 630 -8.56 -14.86 -6.23
N PHE A 631 -8.83 -15.77 -7.17
CA PHE A 631 -8.14 -17.05 -7.24
C PHE A 631 -6.75 -16.90 -7.88
N HIS A 632 -5.73 -17.50 -7.26
CA HIS A 632 -4.36 -17.42 -7.76
C HIS A 632 -3.93 -18.66 -8.56
N GLN A 633 -4.51 -19.84 -8.30
CA GLN A 633 -4.23 -21.10 -9.01
C GLN A 633 -5.29 -21.56 -9.98
N LEU A 634 -6.54 -21.13 -9.81
CA LEU A 634 -7.64 -21.56 -10.69
C LEU A 634 -7.28 -21.39 -12.18
N ARG A 635 -7.53 -22.43 -12.98
CA ARG A 635 -7.28 -22.40 -14.43
C ARG A 635 -8.19 -21.37 -15.10
N SER A 636 -7.67 -20.65 -16.09
CA SER A 636 -8.44 -19.61 -16.82
C SER A 636 -9.71 -20.15 -17.47
N VAL A 637 -9.67 -21.42 -17.89
CA VAL A 637 -10.81 -22.12 -18.50
C VAL A 637 -12.06 -22.03 -17.62
N TRP A 638 -11.89 -22.14 -16.30
CA TRP A 638 -13.02 -22.19 -15.37
C TRP A 638 -13.75 -20.85 -15.17
N PHE A 639 -13.10 -19.71 -15.44
CA PHE A 639 -13.73 -18.39 -15.18
C PHE A 639 -14.95 -18.13 -16.08
N ASN A 640 -14.95 -18.70 -17.29
CA ASN A 640 -15.99 -18.48 -18.29
C ASN A 640 -16.81 -19.74 -18.58
N ALA A 641 -16.61 -20.80 -17.79
CA ALA A 641 -17.11 -22.12 -18.11
C ALA A 641 -18.54 -22.39 -17.64
N SER A 642 -19.09 -21.61 -16.71
CA SER A 642 -20.41 -21.85 -16.11
C SER A 642 -21.32 -20.63 -16.13
N ASP A 643 -22.61 -20.91 -16.25
CA ASP A 643 -23.73 -19.97 -16.21
C ASP A 643 -24.05 -19.41 -14.82
N LYS A 644 -23.53 -20.07 -13.78
CA LYS A 644 -23.66 -19.70 -12.38
C LYS A 644 -22.34 -19.89 -11.64
N TYR A 645 -22.10 -19.03 -10.65
CA TYR A 645 -21.02 -19.23 -9.68
C TYR A 645 -21.37 -18.61 -8.32
N VAL A 646 -20.74 -19.14 -7.29
CA VAL A 646 -20.63 -18.53 -5.96
C VAL A 646 -19.19 -18.68 -5.51
N GLN A 647 -18.57 -17.59 -5.04
CA GLN A 647 -17.23 -17.61 -4.48
C GLN A 647 -17.17 -16.90 -3.13
N GLY A 648 -16.22 -17.33 -2.30
CA GLY A 648 -15.86 -16.67 -1.06
C GLY A 648 -14.36 -16.65 -0.90
N HIS A 649 -13.81 -15.49 -0.57
CA HIS A 649 -12.40 -15.29 -0.27
C HIS A 649 -12.26 -14.70 1.12
N LEU A 650 -11.36 -15.27 1.91
CA LEU A 650 -10.93 -14.78 3.21
C LEU A 650 -9.42 -14.56 3.16
N MET A 651 -8.99 -13.39 3.61
CA MET A 651 -7.59 -13.06 3.77
C MET A 651 -7.35 -12.51 5.17
N TYR A 652 -6.41 -13.13 5.89
CA TYR A 652 -5.97 -12.66 7.19
C TYR A 652 -4.51 -12.22 7.12
N GLU A 653 -4.26 -10.96 7.42
CA GLU A 653 -2.94 -10.34 7.45
C GLU A 653 -2.54 -10.03 8.89
N SER A 654 -1.34 -10.47 9.27
CA SER A 654 -0.76 -10.24 10.60
C SER A 654 0.76 -10.15 10.50
N PRO A 655 1.41 -9.31 11.33
CA PRO A 655 2.87 -9.21 11.35
C PRO A 655 3.57 -10.48 11.85
N PHE A 656 2.87 -11.29 12.66
CA PHE A 656 3.41 -12.50 13.27
C PHE A 656 2.39 -13.63 13.16
N MET A 657 2.75 -14.74 12.49
CA MET A 657 1.94 -15.95 12.41
C MET A 657 2.77 -17.24 12.52
N LEU A 658 3.19 -17.80 11.38
CA LEU A 658 3.84 -19.11 11.27
C LEU A 658 5.36 -18.97 11.28
N ILE A 659 5.92 -17.93 10.67
CA ILE A 659 7.39 -17.83 10.51
C ILE A 659 8.09 -17.67 11.85
N GLN A 660 7.47 -16.96 12.79
CA GLN A 660 7.96 -16.88 14.17
C GLN A 660 8.13 -18.24 14.86
N LEU A 661 7.37 -19.27 14.46
CA LEU A 661 7.43 -20.61 15.05
C LEU A 661 8.57 -21.46 14.45
N PHE A 662 8.83 -21.32 13.14
CA PHE A 662 9.80 -22.16 12.43
C PHE A 662 11.19 -21.53 12.32
N LYS A 663 11.28 -20.21 12.13
CA LYS A 663 12.56 -19.51 11.95
C LYS A 663 12.48 -18.07 12.50
N PRO A 664 12.63 -17.87 13.81
CA PRO A 664 12.52 -16.55 14.46
C PRO A 664 13.41 -15.47 13.82
N GLU A 665 14.60 -15.84 13.35
CA GLU A 665 15.54 -14.92 12.69
C GLU A 665 15.00 -14.35 11.37
N ALA A 666 14.14 -15.09 10.65
CA ALA A 666 13.55 -14.65 9.38
C ALA A 666 12.58 -13.47 9.58
N THR A 667 11.94 -13.40 10.74
CA THR A 667 10.97 -12.36 11.12
C THR A 667 11.58 -10.95 11.08
N LYS A 668 12.92 -10.83 11.17
CA LYS A 668 13.66 -9.57 11.03
C LYS A 668 13.45 -8.88 9.67
N HIS A 669 13.13 -9.66 8.63
CA HIS A 669 13.02 -9.17 7.25
C HIS A 669 11.59 -9.21 6.70
N ILE A 670 10.62 -9.61 7.53
CA ILE A 670 9.22 -9.81 7.15
C ILE A 670 8.37 -8.81 7.91
N ILE A 671 7.45 -8.17 7.19
CA ILE A 671 6.61 -7.08 7.71
C ILE A 671 5.20 -7.57 7.95
N SER A 672 4.67 -8.35 7.01
CA SER A 672 3.40 -9.03 7.20
C SER A 672 3.44 -10.44 6.61
N GLU A 673 2.78 -11.34 7.32
CA GLU A 673 2.41 -12.67 6.86
C GLU A 673 0.92 -12.60 6.46
N ARG A 674 0.51 -13.40 5.47
CA ARG A 674 -0.86 -13.43 4.94
C ARG A 674 -1.31 -14.87 4.75
N PHE A 675 -2.48 -15.19 5.27
CA PHE A 675 -3.19 -16.43 5.03
C PHE A 675 -4.36 -16.17 4.08
N TYR A 676 -4.54 -17.07 3.11
CA TYR A 676 -5.59 -16.98 2.11
C TYR A 676 -6.42 -18.25 2.12
N LEU A 677 -7.73 -18.11 2.10
CA LEU A 677 -8.66 -19.18 1.89
C LEU A 677 -9.68 -18.72 0.86
N SER A 678 -9.78 -19.45 -0.25
CA SER A 678 -10.76 -19.17 -1.29
C SER A 678 -11.58 -20.42 -1.58
N GLN A 679 -12.88 -20.27 -1.76
CA GLN A 679 -13.81 -21.33 -2.08
C GLN A 679 -14.64 -20.92 -3.29
N LEU A 680 -14.80 -21.84 -4.23
CA LEU A 680 -15.62 -21.68 -5.43
C LEU A 680 -16.61 -22.82 -5.54
N TRP A 681 -17.83 -22.47 -5.91
CA TRP A 681 -18.88 -23.39 -6.32
C TRP A 681 -19.38 -22.98 -7.71
N MET A 682 -19.42 -23.95 -8.62
CA MET A 682 -20.01 -23.82 -9.95
C MET A 682 -20.68 -25.16 -10.31
N PRO A 683 -21.79 -25.20 -11.07
CA PRO A 683 -22.40 -26.43 -11.57
C PRO A 683 -21.42 -27.46 -12.13
N ILE A 684 -20.50 -27.02 -13.00
CA ILE A 684 -19.47 -27.86 -13.64
C ILE A 684 -18.30 -28.21 -12.72
N LYS A 685 -18.08 -27.42 -11.66
CA LYS A 685 -16.99 -27.57 -10.69
C LYS A 685 -17.53 -27.37 -9.28
N PRO A 686 -18.20 -28.40 -8.71
CA PRO A 686 -19.03 -28.23 -7.51
C PRO A 686 -18.26 -27.79 -6.26
N SER A 687 -16.96 -28.05 -6.17
CA SER A 687 -16.16 -27.58 -5.04
C SER A 687 -14.70 -27.41 -5.43
N TYR A 688 -14.23 -26.18 -5.44
CA TYR A 688 -12.81 -25.87 -5.52
C TYR A 688 -12.37 -25.01 -4.35
N THR A 689 -11.33 -25.47 -3.65
CA THR A 689 -10.76 -24.78 -2.50
C THR A 689 -9.33 -24.40 -2.82
N GLU A 690 -8.95 -23.15 -2.56
CA GLU A 690 -7.58 -22.69 -2.69
C GLU A 690 -7.09 -22.16 -1.34
N ILE A 691 -5.99 -22.73 -0.85
CA ILE A 691 -5.35 -22.30 0.40
C ILE A 691 -4.01 -21.69 0.04
N GLY A 692 -3.76 -20.49 0.53
CA GLY A 692 -2.54 -19.75 0.29
C GLY A 692 -1.85 -19.31 1.57
N TYR A 693 -0.54 -19.25 1.51
CA TYR A 693 0.27 -18.61 2.53
C TYR A 693 1.34 -17.76 1.86
N GLY A 694 1.45 -16.50 2.29
CA GLY A 694 2.43 -15.57 1.77
C GLY A 694 3.03 -14.71 2.86
N PHE A 695 4.16 -14.10 2.55
CA PHE A 695 4.80 -13.12 3.39
C PHE A 695 5.40 -12.01 2.53
N GLY A 696 5.47 -10.82 3.09
CA GLY A 696 5.80 -9.59 2.41
C GLY A 696 6.76 -8.71 3.18
N ASN A 697 7.52 -7.93 2.43
CA ASN A 697 8.21 -6.76 2.92
C ASN A 697 8.08 -5.61 1.91
N HIS A 698 8.66 -4.45 2.21
CA HIS A 698 8.59 -3.28 1.33
C HIS A 698 9.19 -3.48 -0.07
N ILE A 699 9.99 -4.53 -0.29
CA ILE A 699 10.63 -4.83 -1.58
C ILE A 699 9.77 -5.78 -2.41
N PHE A 700 9.33 -6.87 -1.81
CA PHE A 700 8.69 -7.97 -2.51
C PHE A 700 7.63 -8.67 -1.65
N ASN A 701 6.70 -9.32 -2.33
CA ASN A 701 5.83 -10.32 -1.73
C ASN A 701 6.02 -11.66 -2.41
N VAL A 702 5.94 -12.72 -1.61
CA VAL A 702 5.94 -14.09 -2.09
C VAL A 702 4.74 -14.79 -1.48
N ALA A 703 4.02 -15.56 -2.29
CA ALA A 703 2.97 -16.45 -1.79
C ALA A 703 2.99 -17.79 -2.53
N ALA A 704 2.70 -18.85 -1.78
CA ALA A 704 2.45 -20.18 -2.29
C ALA A 704 0.98 -20.51 -2.10
N PHE A 705 0.38 -21.14 -3.11
CA PHE A 705 -1.03 -21.49 -3.15
C PHE A 705 -1.19 -22.95 -3.54
N VAL A 706 -2.07 -23.67 -2.84
CA VAL A 706 -2.42 -25.06 -3.12
C VAL A 706 -3.92 -25.12 -3.42
N GLY A 707 -4.26 -25.69 -4.57
CA GLY A 707 -5.64 -25.90 -5.00
C GLY A 707 -6.10 -27.34 -4.76
N PHE A 708 -7.36 -27.48 -4.37
CA PHE A 708 -8.06 -28.75 -4.16
C PHE A 708 -9.36 -28.77 -4.95
N ASP A 709 -9.59 -29.83 -5.72
CA ASP A 709 -10.86 -30.10 -6.41
C ASP A 709 -11.58 -31.26 -5.73
N LYS A 710 -12.77 -31.01 -5.18
CA LYS A 710 -13.51 -32.00 -4.35
C LYS A 710 -12.60 -32.67 -3.29
N LEU A 711 -11.80 -31.86 -2.60
CA LEU A 711 -10.78 -32.27 -1.61
C LEU A 711 -9.60 -33.09 -2.17
N LYS A 712 -9.55 -33.39 -3.47
CA LYS A 712 -8.38 -33.99 -4.12
C LYS A 712 -7.39 -32.90 -4.51
N TYR A 713 -6.10 -33.17 -4.35
CA TYR A 713 -5.04 -32.24 -4.75
C TYR A 713 -5.10 -31.96 -6.26
N ASP A 714 -5.21 -30.69 -6.64
CA ASP A 714 -5.22 -30.22 -8.04
C ASP A 714 -3.84 -29.69 -8.46
N GLY A 715 -3.22 -28.86 -7.62
CA GLY A 715 -1.89 -28.32 -7.93
C GLY A 715 -1.35 -27.31 -6.91
N ILE A 716 -0.08 -26.98 -7.08
CA ILE A 716 0.61 -25.93 -6.32
C ILE A 716 1.13 -24.87 -7.28
N GLY A 717 1.11 -23.61 -6.87
CA GLY A 717 1.85 -22.58 -7.58
C GLY A 717 2.30 -21.43 -6.69
N PHE A 718 3.29 -20.72 -7.22
CA PHE A 718 3.99 -19.67 -6.53
C PHE A 718 3.78 -18.35 -7.27
N LYS A 719 3.55 -17.29 -6.53
CA LYS A 719 3.53 -15.92 -7.05
C LYS A 719 4.64 -15.11 -6.39
N PHE A 720 5.20 -14.20 -7.17
CA PHE A 720 6.20 -13.24 -6.73
C PHE A 720 5.94 -11.89 -7.42
N ALA A 721 6.00 -10.78 -6.68
CA ALA A 721 6.01 -9.44 -7.26
C ALA A 721 6.81 -8.46 -6.41
N PHE A 722 7.31 -7.42 -7.07
CA PHE A 722 7.98 -6.28 -6.46
C PHE A 722 6.98 -5.18 -6.09
N GLU A 723 7.03 -4.66 -4.86
CA GLU A 723 6.17 -3.55 -4.38
C GLU A 723 6.80 -2.16 -4.51
N LEU A 724 8.13 -2.12 -4.64
CA LEU A 724 9.00 -0.96 -4.40
C LEU A 724 8.75 0.31 -5.27
N PHE A 725 7.83 0.30 -6.24
CA PHE A 725 7.72 1.34 -7.30
C PHE A 725 6.29 1.76 -7.70
N GLN A 726 5.28 1.54 -6.85
CA GLN A 726 3.91 1.98 -7.17
C GLN A 726 3.66 3.47 -6.97
#